data_AF-A0A8D8XH78-F1
#
_entry.id   AF-A0A8D8XH78-F1
#
_cell.length_a   1.000
_cell.length_b   1.000
_cell.length_c   1.000
_cell.angle_alpha   90.00
_cell.angle_beta   90.00
_cell.angle_gamma   90.00
#
_symmetry.space_group_name_H-M   'P 1'
#
loop_
_entity.id
_entity.type
_entity.pdbx_description
1 polymer ?
#
loop_
_entity_poly.entity_id
_entity_poly.type
_entity_poly.pdbx_seq_one_letter_code
_entity_poly.pdbx_strand_id
1 'polypeptide(L)'
;MNPETLLEESQKLLNDTLNSSLHSDNPNTFYNTARNDSLKKTLKSSFLENTLTREQRNSLHEEFFAILQKCQSFEDVFDTIAEFDASINEVLCQLRTVRTKDDEFMKWLAKESNVWRLVSALYQYRLSPPPNDVHLGHITEKTVLEILFRNDPHMAECQLIIDWLEQSAADENDRQEKSSIEHFTDKTIMWENTLSQLKNNRELPFSANKQLVSSMEPDAPLKEKKHLHPLDEEDEQRLLKQVFREVRCGRIDIAQKLCLHVGQGLKASILEGWRPFHDPNFDLPAKTNERQSTEGHPNRDLWKLCAWGQAESPMMHRAWRATMGVLCGNLDAALLMCTSWEDILWAHLKVYVDLRVEEEIRANITGRKYVPMPDKYWNQKFDLDKMFQELENCQSASIQAEARQADREIQQHLILDNVTSLVSRLHEAVSRQPNSILIRLAAHLILVFRMFEQSLPSSDLRKKGDDIIKAYIKECTGRGNPYLVAYYVSHLNQLDQNQVYAEYLENVLDPVLREHCLQAAEENRLQIRDITNLVVEKVKQKSSKNKRKTLLPETTEEDLDRINAIDWITFYPEQRTDALWKTNEFVRLFVIQDKLEAAKLALGKISEDTINSLCDGGDLTSHSNKSRNASSIREYLCHKTYLAAEDAFNEWFHYYNSTKPRPLVEIANNAVYSERVLYESRLAQYEEVLAEWTAKLKLYSKTTKSKLYNVLLFPDGGWMVDQFESEESDRQQQMTSLRKSVIPKVVSLLYSLHSTMEEHTDILKIANIVVSEQNQLYKVYSQSELEDLLNKFADSSSELLKMGSEPWGFSSRS
;
A
#
# COMPACT_ATOMS: atom_id res chain seq x y z
N MET A 1 -16.35 2.12 15.89
CA MET A 1 -16.90 1.39 17.05
C MET A 1 -15.75 0.72 17.78
N ASN A 2 -15.63 0.93 19.09
CA ASN A 2 -14.46 0.53 19.87
C ASN A 2 -14.48 -1.00 20.15
N PRO A 3 -13.48 -1.79 19.73
CA PRO A 3 -13.48 -3.26 19.89
C PRO A 3 -13.63 -3.74 21.34
N GLU A 4 -13.27 -2.94 22.34
CA GLU A 4 -13.46 -3.27 23.76
C GLU A 4 -14.94 -3.34 24.16
N THR A 5 -15.79 -2.49 23.57
CA THR A 5 -17.23 -2.46 23.91
C THR A 5 -17.99 -3.68 23.38
N LEU A 6 -17.58 -4.24 22.25
CA LEU A 6 -18.11 -5.50 21.72
C LEU A 6 -17.63 -6.72 22.52
N LEU A 7 -16.43 -6.65 23.09
CA LEU A 7 -15.90 -7.68 23.99
C LEU A 7 -16.66 -7.70 25.33
N GLU A 8 -17.00 -6.52 25.87
CA GLU A 8 -17.79 -6.42 27.09
C GLU A 8 -19.24 -6.86 26.91
N GLU A 9 -19.92 -6.47 25.83
CA GLU A 9 -21.29 -6.91 25.55
C GLU A 9 -21.38 -8.42 25.31
N SER A 10 -20.40 -9.00 24.61
CA SER A 10 -20.33 -10.45 24.39
C SER A 10 -19.99 -11.23 25.68
N GLN A 11 -19.16 -10.68 26.57
CA GLN A 11 -18.92 -11.26 27.89
C GLN A 11 -20.15 -11.18 28.80
N LYS A 12 -20.94 -10.10 28.71
CA LYS A 12 -22.18 -9.93 29.46
C LYS A 12 -23.26 -10.93 29.05
N LEU A 13 -23.46 -11.11 27.74
CA LEU A 13 -24.33 -12.15 27.17
C LEU A 13 -23.89 -13.57 27.55
N LEU A 14 -22.58 -13.83 27.60
CA LEU A 14 -22.04 -15.12 28.02
C LEU A 14 -22.30 -15.41 29.51
N ASN A 15 -22.18 -14.40 30.37
CA ASN A 15 -22.41 -14.50 31.81
C ASN A 15 -23.90 -14.65 32.14
N ASP A 16 -24.78 -13.97 31.42
CA ASP A 16 -26.24 -14.13 31.57
C ASP A 16 -26.71 -15.53 31.15
N THR A 17 -26.05 -16.14 30.16
CA THR A 17 -26.31 -17.52 29.74
C THR A 17 -25.81 -18.54 30.77
N LEU A 18 -24.67 -18.29 31.42
CA LEU A 18 -24.10 -19.13 32.48
C LEU A 18 -24.96 -19.17 33.74
N ASN A 19 -25.52 -18.02 34.16
CA ASN A 19 -26.38 -17.93 35.34
C ASN A 19 -27.72 -18.67 35.19
N SER A 20 -28.18 -18.90 33.96
CA SER A 20 -29.41 -19.68 33.70
C SER A 20 -29.22 -21.20 33.87
N SER A 21 -27.98 -21.69 33.92
CA SER A 21 -27.65 -23.13 33.90
C SER A 21 -27.39 -23.76 35.28
N LEU A 22 -27.40 -22.96 36.36
CA LEU A 22 -27.06 -23.40 37.72
C LEU A 22 -28.24 -24.08 38.49
N HIS A 23 -29.37 -24.34 37.84
CA HIS A 23 -30.56 -24.95 38.46
C HIS A 23 -31.10 -26.20 37.74
N SER A 24 -30.24 -27.16 37.43
CA SER A 24 -30.71 -28.50 37.09
C SER A 24 -29.73 -29.60 37.52
N ASP A 25 -30.15 -30.42 38.48
CA ASP A 25 -29.46 -31.64 38.92
C ASP A 25 -29.65 -32.77 37.89
N ASN A 26 -28.73 -32.89 36.93
CA ASN A 26 -28.72 -34.04 36.02
C ASN A 26 -27.28 -34.47 35.66
N PRO A 27 -26.88 -35.75 35.68
CA PRO A 27 -25.45 -36.16 35.56
C PRO A 27 -24.81 -35.93 34.17
N ASN A 28 -25.57 -35.48 33.17
CA ASN A 28 -25.07 -35.22 31.81
C ASN A 28 -24.37 -33.85 31.64
N THR A 29 -24.35 -32.99 32.67
CA THR A 29 -23.75 -31.65 32.57
C THR A 29 -22.22 -31.67 32.54
N PHE A 30 -21.55 -32.67 33.12
CA PHE A 30 -20.08 -32.77 33.16
C PHE A 30 -19.45 -33.05 31.78
N TYR A 31 -20.06 -33.94 30.99
CA TYR A 31 -19.60 -34.22 29.62
C TYR A 31 -19.84 -33.04 28.66
N ASN A 32 -20.93 -32.29 28.86
CA ASN A 32 -21.26 -31.11 28.06
C ASN A 32 -20.40 -29.88 28.42
N THR A 33 -20.01 -29.71 29.68
CA THR A 33 -19.07 -28.65 30.10
C THR A 33 -17.65 -28.91 29.60
N ALA A 34 -17.13 -30.14 29.70
CA ALA A 34 -15.81 -30.48 29.17
C ALA A 34 -15.72 -30.33 27.63
N ARG A 35 -16.80 -30.67 26.91
CA ARG A 35 -16.90 -30.47 25.45
C ARG A 35 -17.01 -28.99 25.08
N ASN A 36 -17.75 -28.20 25.86
CA ASN A 36 -17.83 -26.75 25.67
C ASN A 36 -16.53 -26.02 26.01
N ASP A 37 -15.75 -26.47 27.00
CA ASP A 37 -14.44 -25.90 27.32
C ASP A 37 -13.38 -26.29 26.28
N SER A 38 -13.45 -27.51 25.74
CA SER A 38 -12.66 -27.91 24.57
C SER A 38 -12.99 -27.05 23.36
N LEU A 39 -14.28 -26.87 23.03
CA LEU A 39 -14.73 -26.01 21.92
C LEU A 39 -14.32 -24.54 22.13
N LYS A 40 -14.44 -23.99 23.34
CA LYS A 40 -14.00 -22.63 23.67
C LYS A 40 -12.49 -22.47 23.56
N LYS A 41 -11.70 -23.47 23.97
CA LYS A 41 -10.24 -23.46 23.80
C LYS A 41 -9.84 -23.52 22.33
N THR A 42 -10.48 -24.38 21.53
CA THR A 42 -10.24 -24.48 20.08
C THR A 42 -10.69 -23.22 19.33
N LEU A 43 -11.81 -22.61 19.72
CA LEU A 43 -12.28 -21.35 19.12
C LEU A 43 -11.35 -20.18 19.49
N LYS A 44 -10.92 -20.08 20.76
CA LYS A 44 -9.93 -19.08 21.17
C LYS A 44 -8.59 -19.29 20.47
N SER A 45 -8.08 -20.52 20.38
CA SER A 45 -6.82 -20.80 19.67
C SER A 45 -6.95 -20.44 18.18
N SER A 46 -8.05 -20.82 17.52
CA SER A 46 -8.29 -20.47 16.11
C SER A 46 -8.43 -18.96 15.88
N PHE A 47 -9.03 -18.23 16.84
CA PHE A 47 -9.15 -16.78 16.75
C PHE A 47 -7.79 -16.08 16.95
N LEU A 48 -7.01 -16.53 17.93
CA LEU A 48 -5.64 -16.06 18.15
C LEU A 48 -4.75 -16.36 16.94
N GLU A 49 -4.80 -17.58 16.39
CA GLU A 49 -4.10 -17.98 15.17
C GLU A 49 -4.48 -17.09 13.97
N ASN A 50 -5.77 -16.80 13.77
CA ASN A 50 -6.25 -15.94 12.69
C ASN A 50 -5.86 -14.46 12.88
N THR A 51 -5.72 -14.00 14.12
CA THR A 51 -5.32 -12.61 14.41
C THR A 51 -3.82 -12.43 14.23
N LEU A 52 -3.02 -13.37 14.75
CA LEU A 52 -1.56 -13.43 14.58
C LEU A 52 -1.15 -13.57 13.11
N THR A 53 -1.81 -14.43 12.34
CA THR A 53 -1.55 -14.56 10.89
C THR A 53 -1.87 -13.29 10.12
N ARG A 54 -2.90 -12.53 10.53
CA ARG A 54 -3.23 -11.23 9.92
C ARG A 54 -2.20 -10.16 10.28
N GLU A 55 -1.70 -10.15 11.52
CA GLU A 55 -0.62 -9.26 11.95
C GLU A 55 0.68 -9.55 11.19
N GLN A 56 1.07 -10.82 11.09
CA GLN A 56 2.25 -11.26 10.31
C GLN A 56 2.14 -10.98 8.81
N ARG A 57 0.93 -11.06 8.24
CA ARG A 57 0.67 -10.62 6.86
C ARG A 57 0.91 -9.14 6.65
N ASN A 58 0.63 -8.34 7.67
CA ASN A 58 0.71 -6.90 7.60
C ASN A 58 2.11 -6.38 7.93
N SER A 59 2.87 -7.07 8.78
CA SER A 59 4.21 -6.66 9.21
C SER A 59 5.19 -6.55 8.04
N LEU A 60 5.13 -7.47 7.08
CA LEU A 60 6.04 -7.47 5.91
C LEU A 60 6.02 -6.15 5.12
N HIS A 61 4.88 -5.43 5.08
CA HIS A 61 4.81 -4.14 4.38
C HIS A 61 5.58 -3.05 5.12
N GLU A 62 5.51 -3.06 6.46
CA GLU A 62 6.23 -2.10 7.30
C GLU A 62 7.73 -2.46 7.39
N GLU A 63 8.06 -3.75 7.45
CA GLU A 63 9.42 -4.25 7.41
C GLU A 63 10.10 -3.89 6.09
N PHE A 64 9.47 -4.14 4.93
CA PHE A 64 10.03 -3.79 3.63
C PHE A 64 10.22 -2.28 3.47
N PHE A 65 9.27 -1.49 3.99
CA PHE A 65 9.41 -0.04 4.05
C PHE A 65 10.61 0.38 4.90
N ALA A 66 10.76 -0.16 6.11
CA ALA A 66 11.87 0.15 7.00
C ALA A 66 13.23 -0.25 6.41
N ILE A 67 13.30 -1.39 5.69
CA ILE A 67 14.50 -1.83 4.98
C ILE A 67 14.86 -0.85 3.86
N LEU A 68 13.88 -0.47 3.03
CA LEU A 68 14.10 0.48 1.94
C LEU A 68 14.58 1.85 2.42
N GLN A 69 14.11 2.34 3.57
CA GLN A 69 14.57 3.61 4.14
C GLN A 69 16.05 3.62 4.53
N LYS A 70 16.64 2.44 4.79
CA LYS A 70 18.08 2.32 5.10
C LYS A 70 18.95 2.37 3.85
N CYS A 71 18.40 2.05 2.69
CA CYS A 71 19.17 1.99 1.44
C CYS A 71 19.55 3.40 0.99
N GLN A 72 20.85 3.72 0.98
CA GLN A 72 21.34 5.06 0.63
C GLN A 72 22.13 5.07 -0.68
N SER A 73 22.71 3.94 -1.08
CA SER A 73 23.59 3.81 -2.23
C SER A 73 23.29 2.57 -3.06
N PHE A 74 23.92 2.48 -4.24
CA PHE A 74 23.84 1.30 -5.11
C PHE A 74 24.44 0.04 -4.45
N GLU A 75 25.49 0.20 -3.63
CA GLU A 75 26.15 -0.92 -2.94
C GLU A 75 25.20 -1.58 -1.93
N ASP A 76 24.31 -0.80 -1.31
CA ASP A 76 23.33 -1.27 -0.31
C ASP A 76 22.16 -2.06 -0.93
N VAL A 77 21.99 -2.06 -2.26
CA VAL A 77 20.80 -2.64 -2.91
C VAL A 77 20.76 -4.15 -2.74
N PHE A 78 21.90 -4.83 -2.83
CA PHE A 78 21.95 -6.29 -2.64
C PHE A 78 21.74 -6.68 -1.17
N ASP A 79 22.26 -5.88 -0.23
CA ASP A 79 21.99 -6.06 1.19
C ASP A 79 20.50 -5.84 1.49
N THR A 80 19.87 -4.85 0.86
CA THR A 80 18.42 -4.60 0.93
C THR A 80 17.62 -5.81 0.45
N ILE A 81 18.00 -6.42 -0.68
CA ILE A 81 17.35 -7.64 -1.21
C ILE A 81 17.54 -8.82 -0.25
N ALA A 82 18.72 -8.96 0.35
CA ALA A 82 18.99 -9.99 1.35
C ALA A 82 18.15 -9.78 2.62
N GLU A 83 17.96 -8.53 3.08
CA GLU A 83 17.07 -8.20 4.20
C GLU A 83 15.59 -8.51 3.88
N PHE A 84 15.13 -8.31 2.63
CA PHE A 84 13.79 -8.74 2.21
C PHE A 84 13.61 -10.25 2.32
N ASP A 85 14.58 -11.03 1.80
CA ASP A 85 14.53 -12.49 1.89
C ASP A 85 14.56 -12.96 3.35
N ALA A 86 15.42 -12.36 4.18
CA ALA A 86 15.50 -12.65 5.61
C ALA A 86 14.16 -12.41 6.33
N SER A 87 13.51 -11.28 6.06
CA SER A 87 12.21 -10.92 6.65
C SER A 87 11.10 -11.89 6.25
N ILE A 88 11.06 -12.30 4.97
CA ILE A 88 10.13 -13.33 4.49
C ILE A 88 10.40 -14.67 5.19
N ASN A 89 11.66 -15.07 5.31
CA ASN A 89 12.03 -16.33 5.95
C ASN A 89 11.73 -16.34 7.46
N GLU A 90 11.86 -15.20 8.13
CA GLU A 90 11.45 -15.03 9.53
C GLU A 90 9.95 -15.25 9.67
N VAL A 91 9.12 -14.57 8.85
CA VAL A 91 7.67 -14.75 8.86
C VAL A 91 7.27 -16.20 8.53
N LEU A 92 7.93 -16.83 7.56
CA LEU A 92 7.75 -18.25 7.25
C LEU A 92 8.09 -19.15 8.44
N CYS A 93 9.17 -18.86 9.18
CA CYS A 93 9.55 -19.60 10.38
C CYS A 93 8.47 -19.47 11.46
N GLN A 94 8.03 -18.25 11.74
CA GLN A 94 6.99 -17.99 12.74
C GLN A 94 5.66 -18.70 12.38
N LEU A 95 5.23 -18.65 11.12
CA LEU A 95 3.99 -19.31 10.67
C LEU A 95 4.05 -20.84 10.84
N ARG A 96 5.23 -21.46 10.67
CA ARG A 96 5.42 -22.90 10.96
C ARG A 96 5.26 -23.22 12.43
N THR A 97 5.80 -22.38 13.33
CA THR A 97 5.67 -22.61 14.78
C THR A 97 4.21 -22.59 15.24
N VAL A 98 3.38 -21.76 14.58
CA VAL A 98 1.95 -21.59 14.89
C VAL A 98 1.08 -22.68 14.23
N ARG A 99 1.66 -23.61 13.43
CA ARG A 99 0.95 -24.70 12.71
C ARG A 99 -0.28 -24.20 11.92
N THR A 100 -0.13 -23.06 11.26
CA THR A 100 -1.21 -22.46 10.47
C THR A 100 -1.59 -23.35 9.29
N LYS A 101 -2.89 -23.55 9.05
CA LYS A 101 -3.41 -24.35 7.91
C LYS A 101 -3.36 -23.63 6.56
N ASP A 102 -2.83 -22.41 6.50
CA ASP A 102 -2.80 -21.61 5.26
C ASP A 102 -1.57 -21.95 4.40
N ASP A 103 -1.58 -23.18 3.87
CA ASP A 103 -0.51 -23.70 3.01
C ASP A 103 -0.32 -22.87 1.73
N GLU A 104 -1.37 -22.19 1.25
CA GLU A 104 -1.31 -21.41 0.03
C GLU A 104 -0.56 -20.09 0.23
N PHE A 105 -0.83 -19.38 1.32
CA PHE A 105 -0.09 -18.16 1.69
C PHE A 105 1.40 -18.46 1.91
N MET A 106 1.69 -19.56 2.64
CA MET A 106 3.06 -20.03 2.87
C MET A 106 3.80 -20.36 1.58
N LYS A 107 3.12 -21.01 0.63
CA LYS A 107 3.68 -21.29 -0.71
C LYS A 107 3.98 -20.01 -1.48
N TRP A 108 3.12 -19.00 -1.41
CA TRP A 108 3.36 -17.72 -2.07
C TRP A 108 4.55 -16.97 -1.49
N LEU A 109 4.68 -16.91 -0.16
CA LEU A 109 5.84 -16.29 0.48
C LEU A 109 7.15 -17.01 0.13
N ALA A 110 7.13 -18.35 0.11
CA ALA A 110 8.27 -19.13 -0.35
C ALA A 110 8.66 -18.82 -1.81
N LYS A 111 7.67 -18.66 -2.70
CA LYS A 111 7.91 -18.27 -4.09
C LYS A 111 8.49 -16.86 -4.20
N GLU A 112 8.01 -15.91 -3.40
CA GLU A 112 8.53 -14.53 -3.35
C GLU A 112 9.99 -14.52 -2.89
N SER A 113 10.31 -15.23 -1.81
CA SER A 113 11.68 -15.44 -1.32
C SER A 113 12.59 -16.01 -2.41
N ASN A 114 12.13 -17.03 -3.14
CA ASN A 114 12.89 -17.59 -4.26
C ASN A 114 13.14 -16.56 -5.37
N VAL A 115 12.19 -15.66 -5.66
CA VAL A 115 12.39 -14.58 -6.64
C VAL A 115 13.48 -13.61 -6.17
N TRP A 116 13.48 -13.19 -4.91
CA TRP A 116 14.51 -12.29 -4.38
C TRP A 116 15.90 -12.89 -4.44
N ARG A 117 16.05 -14.18 -4.10
CA ARG A 117 17.34 -14.88 -4.24
C ARG A 117 17.80 -14.99 -5.69
N LEU A 118 16.88 -15.24 -6.63
CA LEU A 118 17.19 -15.28 -8.05
C LEU A 118 17.67 -13.91 -8.55
N VAL A 119 16.98 -12.83 -8.16
CA VAL A 119 17.37 -11.46 -8.49
C VAL A 119 18.75 -11.16 -7.92
N SER A 120 19.00 -11.48 -6.65
CA SER A 120 20.30 -11.29 -6.02
C SER A 120 21.39 -12.03 -6.77
N ALA A 121 21.22 -13.33 -7.04
CA ALA A 121 22.24 -14.15 -7.69
C ALA A 121 22.58 -13.65 -9.10
N LEU A 122 21.56 -13.38 -9.93
CA LEU A 122 21.77 -12.97 -11.32
C LEU A 122 22.27 -11.53 -11.44
N TYR A 123 21.61 -10.57 -10.79
CA TYR A 123 21.94 -9.16 -10.97
C TYR A 123 23.23 -8.77 -10.24
N GLN A 124 23.61 -9.45 -9.16
CA GLN A 124 24.93 -9.26 -8.55
C GLN A 124 26.05 -9.64 -9.54
N TYR A 125 25.89 -10.78 -10.23
CA TYR A 125 26.84 -11.20 -11.25
C TYR A 125 26.84 -10.29 -12.49
N ARG A 126 25.65 -9.92 -13.00
CA ARG A 126 25.51 -9.08 -14.20
C ARG A 126 26.04 -7.66 -14.01
N LEU A 127 25.82 -7.07 -12.82
CA LEU A 127 26.21 -5.69 -12.53
C LEU A 127 27.63 -5.57 -11.95
N SER A 128 28.12 -6.62 -11.27
CA SER A 128 29.45 -6.64 -10.66
C SER A 128 30.16 -7.99 -10.91
N PRO A 129 30.60 -8.25 -12.15
CA PRO A 129 31.29 -9.49 -12.48
C PRO A 129 32.66 -9.55 -11.78
N PRO A 130 33.12 -10.75 -11.36
CA PRO A 130 34.40 -10.92 -10.69
C PRO A 130 35.58 -10.53 -11.59
N PRO A 131 36.69 -10.01 -11.04
CA PRO A 131 37.85 -9.59 -11.82
C PRO A 131 38.58 -10.76 -12.49
N ASN A 132 39.11 -10.51 -13.69
CA ASN A 132 39.83 -11.49 -14.52
C ASN A 132 41.30 -11.65 -14.11
N ASP A 133 41.57 -12.06 -12.88
CA ASP A 133 42.93 -12.41 -12.46
C ASP A 133 43.09 -13.94 -12.44
N VAL A 134 43.77 -14.49 -13.47
CA VAL A 134 44.12 -15.91 -13.55
C VAL A 134 45.63 -16.06 -13.48
N HIS A 135 46.12 -16.58 -12.35
CA HIS A 135 47.47 -17.12 -12.26
C HIS A 135 47.46 -18.54 -12.85
N LEU A 136 47.97 -18.69 -14.07
CA LEU A 136 48.09 -19.99 -14.72
C LEU A 136 49.24 -20.80 -14.09
N GLY A 137 48.88 -21.71 -13.19
CA GLY A 137 49.72 -22.80 -12.70
C GLY A 137 49.61 -24.06 -13.58
N HIS A 138 49.56 -25.23 -12.95
CA HIS A 138 49.28 -26.49 -13.65
C HIS A 138 47.80 -26.60 -14.03
N ILE A 139 47.52 -27.08 -15.25
CA ILE A 139 46.15 -27.25 -15.75
C ILE A 139 45.60 -28.61 -15.26
N THR A 140 44.60 -28.57 -14.37
CA THR A 140 43.77 -29.73 -13.97
C THR A 140 42.34 -29.57 -14.49
N GLU A 141 41.49 -30.60 -14.36
CA GLU A 141 40.08 -30.51 -14.78
C GLU A 141 39.33 -29.41 -14.04
N LYS A 142 39.59 -29.25 -12.72
CA LYS A 142 39.02 -28.17 -11.90
C LYS A 142 39.45 -26.78 -12.38
N THR A 143 40.74 -26.57 -12.70
CA THR A 143 41.20 -25.27 -13.19
C THR A 143 40.58 -24.91 -14.54
N VAL A 144 40.37 -25.89 -15.44
CA VAL A 144 39.69 -25.66 -16.72
C VAL A 144 38.24 -25.24 -16.50
N LEU A 145 37.54 -25.88 -15.56
CA LEU A 145 36.17 -25.52 -15.19
C LEU A 145 36.09 -24.10 -14.60
N GLU A 146 37.02 -23.73 -13.71
CA GLU A 146 37.10 -22.37 -13.15
C GLU A 146 37.36 -21.32 -14.25
N ILE A 147 38.21 -21.64 -15.23
CA ILE A 147 38.48 -20.77 -16.39
C ILE A 147 37.22 -20.64 -17.27
N LEU A 148 36.50 -21.73 -17.53
CA LEU A 148 35.26 -21.71 -18.32
C LEU A 148 34.23 -20.76 -17.70
N PHE A 149 33.92 -20.93 -16.41
CA PHE A 149 32.92 -20.09 -15.76
C PHE A 149 33.34 -18.62 -15.65
N ARG A 150 34.64 -18.32 -15.55
CA ARG A 150 35.11 -16.92 -15.57
C ARG A 150 35.04 -16.30 -16.97
N ASN A 151 35.33 -17.07 -18.02
CA ASN A 151 35.43 -16.55 -19.38
C ASN A 151 34.10 -16.55 -20.14
N ASP A 152 33.15 -17.40 -19.76
CA ASP A 152 31.84 -17.53 -20.39
C ASP A 152 30.73 -17.08 -19.42
N PRO A 153 30.25 -15.82 -19.54
CA PRO A 153 29.21 -15.29 -18.67
C PRO A 153 27.90 -16.08 -18.73
N HIS A 154 27.54 -16.59 -19.91
CA HIS A 154 26.34 -17.40 -20.07
C HIS A 154 26.47 -18.72 -19.27
N MET A 155 27.67 -19.29 -19.25
CA MET A 155 27.93 -20.51 -18.49
C MET A 155 27.88 -20.26 -16.97
N ALA A 156 28.44 -19.14 -16.50
CA ALA A 156 28.32 -18.73 -15.10
C ALA A 156 26.86 -18.51 -14.69
N GLU A 157 26.07 -17.81 -15.51
CA GLU A 157 24.65 -17.60 -15.23
C GLU A 157 23.87 -18.92 -15.17
N CYS A 158 24.10 -19.86 -16.08
CA CYS A 158 23.48 -21.18 -16.03
C CYS A 158 23.78 -21.92 -14.70
N GLN A 159 25.01 -21.82 -14.20
CA GLN A 159 25.39 -22.40 -12.91
C GLN A 159 24.70 -21.70 -11.74
N LEU A 160 24.60 -20.37 -11.76
CA LEU A 160 23.86 -19.60 -10.74
C LEU A 160 22.37 -19.99 -10.70
N ILE A 161 21.75 -20.21 -11.87
CA ILE A 161 20.36 -20.69 -11.96
C ILE A 161 20.23 -22.09 -11.37
N ILE A 162 21.20 -22.98 -11.63
CA ILE A 162 21.25 -24.31 -11.02
C ILE A 162 21.34 -24.21 -9.50
N ASP A 163 22.26 -23.41 -8.97
CA ASP A 163 22.47 -23.26 -7.53
C ASP A 163 21.20 -22.72 -6.86
N TRP A 164 20.54 -21.76 -7.51
CA TRP A 164 19.23 -21.25 -7.07
C TRP A 164 18.13 -22.33 -7.08
N LEU A 165 18.03 -23.16 -8.13
CA LEU A 165 17.06 -24.26 -8.22
C LEU A 165 17.34 -25.34 -7.18
N GLU A 166 18.61 -25.67 -6.93
CA GLU A 166 19.04 -26.65 -5.94
C GLU A 166 18.72 -26.14 -4.53
N GLN A 167 19.05 -24.89 -4.21
CA GLN A 167 18.71 -24.28 -2.92
C GLN A 167 17.19 -24.15 -2.71
N SER A 168 16.43 -23.80 -3.74
CA SER A 168 14.97 -23.71 -3.66
C SER A 168 14.34 -25.07 -3.32
N ALA A 169 14.83 -26.15 -3.95
CA ALA A 169 14.40 -27.51 -3.66
C ALA A 169 14.85 -27.99 -2.26
N ALA A 170 16.04 -27.58 -1.85
CA ALA A 170 16.62 -27.84 -0.54
C ALA A 170 15.72 -27.27 0.57
N ASP A 171 15.34 -26.00 0.45
CA ASP A 171 14.43 -25.35 1.38
C ASP A 171 13.08 -26.05 1.44
N GLU A 172 12.49 -26.36 0.27
CA GLU A 172 11.19 -27.05 0.21
C GLU A 172 11.24 -28.44 0.84
N ASN A 173 12.32 -29.20 0.60
CA ASN A 173 12.51 -30.50 1.24
C ASN A 173 12.54 -30.38 2.77
N ASP A 174 13.22 -29.37 3.30
CA ASP A 174 13.28 -29.14 4.75
C ASP A 174 11.91 -28.71 5.33
N ARG A 175 11.04 -28.02 4.56
CA ARG A 175 9.69 -27.64 5.05
C ARG A 175 8.74 -28.82 5.13
N GLN A 176 8.90 -29.83 4.28
CA GLN A 176 7.90 -30.90 4.12
C GLN A 176 7.97 -31.99 5.20
N GLU A 177 8.84 -31.89 6.21
CA GLU A 177 9.02 -32.85 7.34
C GLU A 177 8.88 -34.34 6.90
N LYS A 178 9.48 -34.70 5.77
CA LYS A 178 9.34 -36.06 5.24
C LYS A 178 10.18 -37.04 6.07
N SER A 179 9.64 -38.24 6.31
CA SER A 179 10.35 -39.29 7.02
C SER A 179 11.66 -39.67 6.30
N SER A 180 12.81 -39.49 6.96
CA SER A 180 14.14 -39.92 6.50
C SER A 180 14.27 -41.45 6.63
N ILE A 181 15.08 -42.08 5.78
CA ILE A 181 15.47 -43.49 5.89
C ILE A 181 16.13 -43.81 7.24
N GLU A 182 16.76 -42.81 7.86
CA GLU A 182 17.36 -42.89 9.20
C GLU A 182 16.31 -43.18 10.28
N HIS A 183 15.04 -42.81 10.07
CA HIS A 183 13.95 -43.14 11.01
C HIS A 183 13.53 -44.62 10.94
N PHE A 184 13.93 -45.33 9.90
CA PHE A 184 13.54 -46.72 9.65
C PHE A 184 14.70 -47.71 9.82
N THR A 185 15.95 -47.22 9.80
CA THR A 185 17.15 -48.06 9.82
C THR A 185 18.23 -47.47 10.74
N ASP A 186 18.57 -48.19 11.81
CA ASP A 186 19.60 -47.81 12.79
C ASP A 186 20.96 -48.48 12.52
N LYS A 187 21.11 -49.21 11.41
CA LYS A 187 22.17 -50.22 11.24
C LYS A 187 23.01 -50.00 9.99
N THR A 188 24.32 -49.95 10.20
CA THR A 188 25.39 -49.85 9.19
C THR A 188 25.57 -51.12 8.33
N ILE A 189 24.59 -52.03 8.30
CA ILE A 189 24.69 -53.32 7.61
C ILE A 189 23.74 -53.29 6.42
N MET A 190 24.31 -53.44 5.21
CA MET A 190 23.55 -53.55 3.97
C MET A 190 22.67 -54.81 3.97
N TRP A 191 21.39 -54.64 3.62
CA TRP A 191 20.37 -55.70 3.45
C TRP A 191 20.33 -56.69 4.62
N GLU A 192 20.10 -56.17 5.83
CA GLU A 192 20.12 -56.97 7.07
C GLU A 192 19.19 -58.18 7.01
N ASN A 193 17.98 -58.04 6.47
CA ASN A 193 17.00 -59.12 6.43
C ASN A 193 17.43 -60.23 5.46
N THR A 194 17.97 -59.84 4.30
CA THR A 194 18.53 -60.75 3.28
C THR A 194 19.73 -61.49 3.86
N LEU A 195 20.64 -60.78 4.55
CA LEU A 195 21.80 -61.39 5.22
C LEU A 195 21.37 -62.39 6.31
N SER A 196 20.41 -62.00 7.15
CA SER A 196 19.87 -62.86 8.21
C SER A 196 19.26 -64.13 7.63
N GLN A 197 18.54 -64.00 6.51
CA GLN A 197 17.92 -65.13 5.85
C GLN A 197 18.95 -66.07 5.21
N LEU A 198 19.97 -65.54 4.56
CA LEU A 198 21.07 -66.33 3.98
C LEU A 198 21.88 -67.07 5.05
N LYS A 199 22.13 -66.44 6.21
CA LYS A 199 22.83 -67.09 7.33
C LYS A 199 22.01 -68.18 8.00
N ASN A 200 20.71 -67.95 8.17
CA ASN A 200 19.85 -68.85 8.93
C ASN A 200 19.22 -69.97 8.09
N ASN A 201 19.39 -69.94 6.75
CA ASN A 201 18.84 -70.92 5.80
C ASN A 201 17.36 -71.22 6.03
N ARG A 202 16.59 -70.20 6.46
CA ARG A 202 15.17 -70.32 6.80
C ARG A 202 14.33 -70.16 5.54
N GLU A 203 13.50 -71.16 5.25
CA GLU A 203 12.47 -71.06 4.22
C GLU A 203 11.51 -69.90 4.56
N LEU A 204 11.22 -69.04 3.58
CA LEU A 204 10.26 -67.94 3.75
C LEU A 204 8.87 -68.51 4.07
N PRO A 205 8.22 -68.14 5.19
CA PRO A 205 6.87 -68.62 5.50
C PRO A 205 5.80 -68.15 4.50
N PHE A 206 6.08 -67.13 3.67
CA PHE A 206 5.09 -66.45 2.82
C PHE A 206 5.55 -66.10 1.39
N SER A 207 6.61 -66.71 0.85
CA SER A 207 6.95 -66.52 -0.58
C SER A 207 7.60 -67.74 -1.19
N ALA A 208 6.76 -68.70 -1.60
CA ALA A 208 7.16 -69.97 -2.19
C ALA A 208 7.70 -69.86 -3.64
N ASN A 209 8.04 -68.68 -4.17
CA ASN A 209 8.43 -68.53 -5.58
C ASN A 209 9.52 -67.49 -5.91
N LYS A 210 10.08 -66.74 -4.94
CA LYS A 210 11.17 -65.78 -5.22
C LYS A 210 12.49 -66.31 -4.68
N GLN A 211 13.40 -66.66 -5.58
CA GLN A 211 14.78 -67.00 -5.20
C GLN A 211 15.48 -65.71 -4.73
N LEU A 212 16.04 -65.75 -3.52
CA LEU A 212 16.85 -64.66 -2.96
C LEU A 212 18.26 -64.68 -3.52
N VAL A 213 18.91 -63.51 -3.58
CA VAL A 213 20.33 -63.38 -3.95
C VAL A 213 21.21 -64.26 -3.07
N SER A 214 22.23 -64.88 -3.66
CA SER A 214 23.18 -65.75 -2.93
C SER A 214 24.41 -65.01 -2.42
N SER A 215 24.64 -63.78 -2.90
CA SER A 215 25.76 -62.92 -2.55
C SER A 215 25.29 -61.54 -2.07
N MET A 216 26.11 -60.90 -1.24
CA MET A 216 25.86 -59.57 -0.67
C MET A 216 26.60 -58.46 -1.44
N GLU A 217 26.97 -58.71 -2.70
CA GLU A 217 27.56 -57.67 -3.56
C GLU A 217 26.44 -56.70 -3.98
N PRO A 218 26.68 -55.37 -4.11
CA PRO A 218 25.62 -54.41 -4.48
C PRO A 218 24.96 -54.69 -5.84
N ASP A 219 25.65 -55.38 -6.74
CA ASP A 219 25.17 -55.80 -8.06
C ASP A 219 24.65 -57.25 -8.09
N ALA A 220 24.63 -57.96 -6.95
CA ALA A 220 24.12 -59.32 -6.84
C ALA A 220 22.68 -59.48 -7.37
N PRO A 221 21.73 -58.56 -7.07
CA PRO A 221 20.37 -58.64 -7.64
C PRO A 221 20.37 -58.61 -9.18
N LEU A 222 21.26 -57.84 -9.79
CA LEU A 222 21.36 -57.70 -11.25
C LEU A 222 22.04 -58.91 -11.89
N LYS A 223 23.17 -59.34 -11.31
CA LYS A 223 24.00 -60.45 -11.79
C LYS A 223 23.26 -61.79 -11.69
N GLU A 224 22.61 -62.03 -10.55
CA GLU A 224 21.89 -63.28 -10.31
C GLU A 224 20.46 -63.25 -10.85
N LYS A 225 19.92 -62.06 -11.17
CA LYS A 225 18.50 -61.84 -11.54
C LYS A 225 17.54 -62.39 -10.47
N LYS A 226 17.90 -62.16 -9.20
CA LYS A 226 17.17 -62.60 -8.00
C LYS A 226 16.79 -61.41 -7.14
N HIS A 227 15.83 -61.62 -6.25
CA HIS A 227 15.29 -60.55 -5.41
C HIS A 227 16.03 -60.45 -4.06
N LEU A 228 15.96 -59.27 -3.47
CA LEU A 228 16.26 -59.07 -2.06
C LEU A 228 15.07 -59.52 -1.20
N HIS A 229 15.28 -59.60 0.11
CA HIS A 229 14.16 -59.71 1.04
C HIS A 229 13.20 -58.52 0.84
N PRO A 230 11.85 -58.71 0.88
CA PRO A 230 10.90 -57.64 0.57
C PRO A 230 11.07 -56.35 1.38
N LEU A 231 11.43 -56.46 2.67
CA LEU A 231 11.73 -55.30 3.51
C LEU A 231 12.99 -54.55 3.04
N ASP A 232 14.04 -55.27 2.69
CA ASP A 232 15.27 -54.65 2.19
C ASP A 232 15.05 -54.05 0.78
N GLU A 233 14.19 -54.66 -0.05
CA GLU A 233 13.79 -54.11 -1.34
C GLU A 233 13.01 -52.79 -1.18
N GLU A 234 12.16 -52.68 -0.15
CA GLU A 234 11.45 -51.44 0.19
C GLU A 234 12.40 -50.36 0.73
N ASP A 235 13.31 -50.71 1.64
CA ASP A 235 14.31 -49.79 2.19
C ASP A 235 15.28 -49.29 1.12
N GLU A 236 15.69 -50.17 0.21
CA GLU A 236 16.48 -49.83 -0.97
C GLU A 236 15.75 -48.81 -1.86
N GLN A 237 14.46 -48.99 -2.13
CA GLN A 237 13.68 -48.02 -2.91
C GLN A 237 13.55 -46.66 -2.20
N ARG A 238 13.38 -46.65 -0.88
CA ARG A 238 13.34 -45.42 -0.06
C ARG A 238 14.67 -44.69 -0.11
N LEU A 239 15.78 -45.40 0.11
CA LEU A 239 17.14 -44.86 0.04
C LEU A 239 17.40 -44.22 -1.33
N LEU A 240 17.13 -44.93 -2.43
CA LEU A 240 17.39 -44.42 -3.78
C LEU A 240 16.57 -43.18 -4.13
N LYS A 241 15.32 -43.10 -3.66
CA LYS A 241 14.49 -41.90 -3.83
C LYS A 241 15.00 -40.73 -3.00
N GLN A 242 15.48 -40.99 -1.77
CA GLN A 242 16.06 -39.96 -0.92
C GLN A 242 17.39 -39.46 -1.48
N VAL A 243 18.26 -40.36 -1.94
CA VAL A 243 19.52 -40.01 -2.63
C VAL A 243 19.26 -39.10 -3.83
N PHE A 244 18.32 -39.46 -4.71
CA PHE A 244 17.97 -38.58 -5.84
C PHE A 244 17.50 -37.20 -5.36
N ARG A 245 16.70 -37.15 -4.29
CA ARG A 245 16.21 -35.89 -3.74
C ARG A 245 17.34 -35.03 -3.19
N GLU A 246 18.26 -35.60 -2.42
CA GLU A 246 19.42 -34.86 -1.91
C GLU A 246 20.33 -34.37 -3.04
N VAL A 247 20.49 -35.16 -4.11
CA VAL A 247 21.20 -34.72 -5.32
C VAL A 247 20.47 -33.56 -6.01
N ARG A 248 19.13 -33.60 -6.10
CA ARG A 248 18.30 -32.49 -6.61
C ARG A 248 18.40 -31.23 -5.73
N CYS A 249 18.74 -31.37 -4.45
CA CYS A 249 18.99 -30.26 -3.53
C CYS A 249 20.44 -29.76 -3.53
N GLY A 250 21.32 -30.29 -4.40
CA GLY A 250 22.75 -29.99 -4.39
C GLY A 250 23.52 -30.59 -3.21
N ARG A 251 22.86 -31.33 -2.32
CA ARG A 251 23.42 -31.89 -1.07
C ARG A 251 24.01 -33.29 -1.29
N ILE A 252 24.92 -33.42 -2.24
CA ILE A 252 25.51 -34.72 -2.61
C ILE A 252 26.24 -35.36 -1.41
N ASP A 253 26.85 -34.55 -0.55
CA ASP A 253 27.51 -35.04 0.67
C ASP A 253 26.53 -35.69 1.65
N ILE A 254 25.29 -35.17 1.74
CA ILE A 254 24.23 -35.80 2.54
C ILE A 254 23.79 -37.10 1.89
N ALA A 255 23.64 -37.13 0.56
CA ALA A 255 23.32 -38.36 -0.17
C ALA A 255 24.34 -39.48 0.11
N GLN A 256 25.63 -39.13 0.17
CA GLN A 256 26.71 -40.07 0.52
C GLN A 256 26.64 -40.53 1.97
N LYS A 257 26.42 -39.61 2.92
CA LYS A 257 26.22 -39.95 4.34
C LYS A 257 25.06 -40.91 4.52
N LEU A 258 23.94 -40.72 3.81
CA LEU A 258 22.81 -41.65 3.81
C LEU A 258 23.20 -43.04 3.31
N CYS A 259 23.98 -43.11 2.21
CA CYS A 259 24.48 -44.39 1.71
C CYS A 259 25.39 -45.08 2.72
N LEU A 260 26.28 -44.33 3.40
CA LEU A 260 27.16 -44.84 4.44
C LEU A 260 26.38 -45.32 5.68
N HIS A 261 25.36 -44.57 6.09
CA HIS A 261 24.50 -44.89 7.22
C HIS A 261 23.83 -46.26 7.06
N VAL A 262 23.34 -46.56 5.85
CA VAL A 262 22.70 -47.85 5.51
C VAL A 262 23.74 -48.97 5.20
N GLY A 263 25.03 -48.68 5.32
CA GLY A 263 26.11 -49.65 5.06
C GLY A 263 26.46 -49.86 3.59
N GLN A 264 26.01 -48.97 2.68
CA GLN A 264 26.24 -49.03 1.24
C GLN A 264 27.40 -48.12 0.79
N GLY A 265 28.59 -48.31 1.39
CA GLY A 265 29.76 -47.47 1.11
C GLY A 265 30.24 -47.48 -0.34
N LEU A 266 29.97 -48.56 -1.09
CA LEU A 266 30.26 -48.60 -2.53
C LEU A 266 29.40 -47.60 -3.32
N LYS A 267 28.13 -47.43 -2.97
CA LYS A 267 27.28 -46.39 -3.61
C LYS A 267 27.72 -44.99 -3.23
N ALA A 268 28.09 -44.77 -1.96
CA ALA A 268 28.68 -43.49 -1.55
C ALA A 268 29.92 -43.16 -2.40
N SER A 269 30.77 -44.16 -2.67
CA SER A 269 31.95 -44.00 -3.52
C SER A 269 31.61 -43.71 -4.99
N ILE A 270 30.54 -44.31 -5.53
CA ILE A 270 30.07 -44.01 -6.89
C ILE A 270 29.64 -42.54 -7.01
N LEU A 271 28.99 -41.99 -5.98
CA LEU A 271 28.55 -40.59 -5.94
C LEU A 271 29.70 -39.57 -5.84
N GLU A 272 30.94 -39.99 -5.63
CA GLU A 272 32.12 -39.10 -5.67
C GLU A 272 32.71 -38.99 -7.08
N GLY A 273 32.45 -39.95 -7.97
CA GLY A 273 33.16 -40.07 -9.24
C GLY A 273 32.86 -38.99 -10.28
N TRP A 274 31.85 -38.15 -10.08
CA TRP A 274 31.53 -37.03 -10.96
C TRP A 274 32.48 -35.84 -10.79
N ARG A 275 33.15 -35.72 -9.63
CA ARG A 275 33.96 -34.54 -9.29
C ARG A 275 35.18 -34.41 -10.22
N PRO A 276 35.42 -33.22 -10.81
CA PRO A 276 36.63 -32.95 -11.58
C PRO A 276 37.90 -33.23 -10.78
N PHE A 277 38.92 -33.80 -11.42
CA PHE A 277 40.19 -34.07 -10.76
C PHE A 277 40.99 -32.78 -10.50
N HIS A 278 41.54 -32.68 -9.29
CA HIS A 278 42.47 -31.63 -8.90
C HIS A 278 43.47 -32.13 -7.85
N ASP A 279 44.73 -31.75 -8.03
CA ASP A 279 45.77 -31.97 -7.04
C ASP A 279 46.23 -30.61 -6.49
N PRO A 280 45.81 -30.24 -5.27
CA PRO A 280 46.14 -28.93 -4.69
C PRO A 280 47.65 -28.78 -4.40
N ASN A 281 48.42 -29.86 -4.47
CA ASN A 281 49.86 -29.80 -4.30
C ASN A 281 50.58 -29.11 -5.46
N PHE A 282 49.93 -28.90 -6.61
CA PHE A 282 50.51 -28.13 -7.71
C PHE A 282 50.59 -26.62 -7.43
N ASP A 283 49.71 -26.12 -6.55
CA ASP A 283 49.62 -24.69 -6.24
C ASP A 283 50.45 -24.31 -4.98
N LEU A 284 50.98 -25.31 -4.27
CA LEU A 284 51.81 -25.10 -3.09
C LEU A 284 53.24 -24.64 -3.48
N PRO A 285 53.83 -23.69 -2.74
CA PRO A 285 55.23 -23.33 -2.92
C PRO A 285 56.14 -24.57 -2.77
N ALA A 286 57.22 -24.65 -3.55
CA ALA A 286 58.13 -25.82 -3.60
C ALA A 286 58.82 -26.20 -2.26
N LYS A 287 58.57 -25.47 -1.17
CA LYS A 287 59.16 -25.68 0.17
C LYS A 287 58.19 -26.22 1.22
N THR A 288 56.95 -26.54 0.85
CA THR A 288 55.94 -27.08 1.77
C THR A 288 56.12 -28.58 1.93
N ASN A 289 56.43 -29.06 3.15
CA ASN A 289 56.63 -30.49 3.44
C ASN A 289 55.33 -31.25 3.74
N GLU A 290 54.20 -30.56 3.84
CA GLU A 290 52.88 -31.14 4.08
C GLU A 290 52.11 -31.22 2.76
N ARG A 291 51.83 -32.44 2.30
CA ARG A 291 51.01 -32.68 1.10
C ARG A 291 49.54 -32.72 1.49
N GLN A 292 48.72 -32.08 0.68
CA GLN A 292 47.27 -32.11 0.77
C GLN A 292 46.69 -33.27 -0.04
N SER A 293 45.51 -33.74 0.34
CA SER A 293 44.82 -34.82 -0.38
C SER A 293 44.32 -34.34 -1.75
N THR A 294 44.42 -35.19 -2.76
CA THR A 294 43.86 -34.92 -4.09
C THR A 294 42.33 -35.01 -4.08
N GLU A 295 41.68 -34.20 -4.90
CA GLU A 295 40.23 -34.16 -5.08
C GLU A 295 39.82 -34.82 -6.42
N GLY A 296 38.66 -35.46 -6.44
CA GLY A 296 38.08 -36.07 -7.65
C GLY A 296 38.82 -37.31 -8.15
N HIS A 297 38.45 -37.78 -9.34
CA HIS A 297 38.96 -39.03 -9.91
C HIS A 297 39.74 -38.80 -11.21
N PRO A 298 41.04 -39.18 -11.31
CA PRO A 298 41.83 -38.97 -12.52
C PRO A 298 41.23 -39.60 -13.78
N ASN A 299 40.52 -40.73 -13.66
CA ASN A 299 39.84 -41.39 -14.79
C ASN A 299 38.34 -41.12 -14.77
N ARG A 300 37.93 -39.87 -14.55
CA ARG A 300 36.52 -39.43 -14.51
C ARG A 300 35.74 -39.80 -15.77
N ASP A 301 36.38 -39.79 -16.94
CA ASP A 301 35.80 -40.19 -18.22
C ASP A 301 35.33 -41.66 -18.26
N LEU A 302 36.11 -42.58 -17.67
CA LEU A 302 35.70 -43.97 -17.49
C LEU A 302 34.51 -44.09 -16.55
N TRP A 303 34.55 -43.38 -15.42
CA TRP A 303 33.42 -43.34 -14.48
C TRP A 303 32.15 -42.84 -15.17
N LYS A 304 32.26 -41.75 -15.95
CA LYS A 304 31.15 -41.15 -16.69
C LYS A 304 30.55 -42.13 -17.71
N LEU A 305 31.38 -42.88 -18.44
CA LEU A 305 30.89 -43.92 -19.35
C LEU A 305 30.16 -45.05 -18.60
N CYS A 306 30.67 -45.50 -17.45
CA CYS A 306 30.01 -46.50 -16.63
C CYS A 306 28.68 -45.99 -16.06
N ALA A 307 28.65 -44.75 -15.57
CA ALA A 307 27.44 -44.10 -15.06
C ALA A 307 26.39 -43.95 -16.17
N TRP A 308 26.81 -43.58 -17.39
CA TRP A 308 25.94 -43.55 -18.57
C TRP A 308 25.28 -44.91 -18.83
N GLY A 309 26.06 -45.99 -18.80
CA GLY A 309 25.54 -47.36 -18.95
C GLY A 309 24.53 -47.74 -17.87
N GLN A 310 24.73 -47.29 -16.62
CA GLN A 310 23.76 -47.50 -15.55
C GLN A 310 22.49 -46.68 -15.74
N ALA A 311 22.60 -45.44 -16.22
CA ALA A 311 21.46 -44.57 -16.50
C ALA A 311 20.54 -45.14 -17.58
N GLU A 312 21.09 -45.76 -18.62
CA GLU A 312 20.33 -46.39 -19.70
C GLU A 312 19.76 -47.76 -19.35
N SER A 313 20.34 -48.46 -18.37
CA SER A 313 19.94 -49.82 -18.01
C SER A 313 18.51 -49.86 -17.43
N PRO A 314 17.55 -50.54 -18.08
CA PRO A 314 16.19 -50.67 -17.55
C PRO A 314 16.10 -51.59 -16.33
N MET A 315 17.16 -52.35 -16.04
CA MET A 315 17.23 -53.23 -14.86
C MET A 315 17.51 -52.46 -13.57
N MET A 316 18.02 -51.23 -13.68
CA MET A 316 18.27 -50.36 -12.54
C MET A 316 16.99 -49.66 -12.09
N HIS A 317 16.88 -49.39 -10.79
CA HIS A 317 15.74 -48.64 -10.24
C HIS A 317 15.68 -47.22 -10.81
N ARG A 318 14.47 -46.74 -11.10
CA ARG A 318 14.20 -45.43 -11.74
C ARG A 318 14.93 -44.25 -11.08
N ALA A 319 14.91 -44.18 -9.75
CA ALA A 319 15.58 -43.09 -9.01
C ALA A 319 17.11 -43.14 -9.11
N TRP A 320 17.70 -44.34 -9.15
CA TRP A 320 19.14 -44.48 -9.33
C TRP A 320 19.57 -44.10 -10.74
N ARG A 321 18.79 -44.52 -11.75
CA ARG A 321 19.01 -44.11 -13.15
C ARG A 321 18.97 -42.60 -13.31
N ALA A 322 18.00 -41.94 -12.67
CA ALA A 322 17.93 -40.48 -12.67
C ALA A 322 19.12 -39.83 -11.96
N THR A 323 19.55 -40.39 -10.82
CA THR A 323 20.74 -39.92 -10.11
C THR A 323 22.00 -40.00 -10.98
N MET A 324 22.24 -41.17 -11.60
CA MET A 324 23.37 -41.34 -12.51
C MET A 324 23.24 -40.45 -13.74
N GLY A 325 22.03 -40.30 -14.28
CA GLY A 325 21.76 -39.44 -15.43
C GLY A 325 22.11 -37.99 -15.18
N VAL A 326 21.77 -37.45 -14.01
CA VAL A 326 22.15 -36.09 -13.62
C VAL A 326 23.68 -35.95 -13.52
N LEU A 327 24.35 -36.90 -12.87
CA LEU A 327 25.79 -36.82 -12.63
C LEU A 327 26.65 -37.13 -13.87
N CYS A 328 26.11 -37.83 -14.88
CA CYS A 328 26.81 -38.18 -16.11
C CYS A 328 26.33 -37.43 -17.35
N GLY A 329 25.39 -36.48 -17.21
CA GLY A 329 24.85 -35.69 -18.31
C GLY A 329 23.90 -36.44 -19.25
N ASN A 330 23.09 -37.40 -18.77
CA ASN A 330 22.06 -38.08 -19.54
C ASN A 330 20.66 -37.49 -19.24
N LEU A 331 20.15 -36.67 -20.16
CA LEU A 331 18.87 -35.98 -19.99
C LEU A 331 17.67 -36.92 -19.85
N ASP A 332 17.55 -37.92 -20.72
CA ASP A 332 16.41 -38.85 -20.70
C ASP A 332 16.31 -39.58 -19.36
N ALA A 333 17.46 -39.97 -18.79
CA ALA A 333 17.50 -40.61 -17.50
C ALA A 333 17.20 -39.62 -16.36
N ALA A 334 17.75 -38.40 -16.40
CA ALA A 334 17.48 -37.35 -15.40
C ALA A 334 15.98 -37.01 -15.32
N LEU A 335 15.32 -36.83 -16.47
CA LEU A 335 13.90 -36.52 -16.58
C LEU A 335 12.98 -37.61 -16.02
N LEU A 336 13.48 -38.83 -15.79
CA LEU A 336 12.68 -39.90 -15.20
C LEU A 336 12.10 -39.51 -13.84
N MET A 337 12.75 -38.69 -13.04
CA MET A 337 12.26 -38.32 -11.71
C MET A 337 11.81 -36.86 -11.61
N CYS A 338 11.94 -36.08 -12.68
CA CYS A 338 11.52 -34.68 -12.73
C CYS A 338 9.99 -34.58 -12.89
N THR A 339 9.34 -33.83 -12.00
CA THR A 339 7.87 -33.74 -11.98
C THR A 339 7.32 -32.31 -11.99
N SER A 340 8.15 -31.32 -11.70
CA SER A 340 7.78 -29.90 -11.67
C SER A 340 8.46 -29.11 -12.79
N TRP A 341 8.00 -27.88 -13.01
CA TRP A 341 8.65 -26.91 -13.89
C TRP A 341 10.14 -26.71 -13.53
N GLU A 342 10.44 -26.59 -12.23
CA GLU A 342 11.80 -26.37 -11.72
C GLU A 342 12.70 -27.58 -11.97
N ASP A 343 12.18 -28.80 -11.79
CA ASP A 343 12.95 -30.03 -12.00
C ASP A 343 13.36 -30.23 -13.46
N ILE A 344 12.49 -29.85 -14.40
CA ILE A 344 12.78 -29.97 -15.83
C ILE A 344 13.83 -28.92 -16.21
N LEU A 345 13.63 -27.66 -15.82
CA LEU A 345 14.61 -26.60 -16.06
C LEU A 345 15.98 -26.98 -15.48
N TRP A 346 16.01 -27.46 -14.24
CA TRP A 346 17.23 -27.92 -13.57
C TRP A 346 17.90 -29.05 -14.34
N ALA A 347 17.17 -30.10 -14.72
CA ALA A 347 17.75 -31.25 -15.43
C ALA A 347 18.38 -30.85 -16.77
N HIS A 348 17.70 -30.01 -17.55
CA HIS A 348 18.24 -29.52 -18.82
C HIS A 348 19.50 -28.67 -18.62
N LEU A 349 19.49 -27.74 -17.64
CA LEU A 349 20.65 -26.92 -17.32
C LEU A 349 21.84 -27.77 -16.84
N LYS A 350 21.62 -28.72 -15.90
CA LYS A 350 22.70 -29.60 -15.39
C LYS A 350 23.37 -30.38 -16.51
N VAL A 351 22.58 -30.94 -17.42
CA VAL A 351 23.11 -31.71 -18.56
C VAL A 351 23.86 -30.81 -19.53
N TYR A 352 23.34 -29.61 -19.81
CA TYR A 352 24.01 -28.64 -20.67
C TYR A 352 25.36 -28.20 -20.09
N VAL A 353 25.42 -27.89 -18.79
CA VAL A 353 26.66 -27.54 -18.09
C VAL A 353 27.66 -28.69 -18.16
N ASP A 354 27.22 -29.92 -17.86
CA ASP A 354 28.10 -31.10 -17.91
C ASP A 354 28.69 -31.31 -19.32
N LEU A 355 27.88 -31.13 -20.36
CA LEU A 355 28.31 -31.23 -21.76
C LEU A 355 29.39 -30.19 -22.08
N ARG A 356 29.13 -28.91 -21.77
CA ARG A 356 30.07 -27.80 -22.02
C ARG A 356 31.38 -27.98 -21.25
N VAL A 357 31.30 -28.38 -19.98
CA VAL A 357 32.47 -28.68 -19.15
C VAL A 357 33.29 -29.83 -19.76
N GLU A 358 32.65 -30.88 -20.24
CA GLU A 358 33.36 -32.01 -20.86
C GLU A 358 34.04 -31.61 -22.18
N GLU A 359 33.40 -30.78 -23.01
CA GLU A 359 34.00 -30.22 -24.23
C GLU A 359 35.28 -29.42 -23.90
N GLU A 360 35.21 -28.52 -22.92
CA GLU A 360 36.37 -27.70 -22.52
C GLU A 360 37.50 -28.54 -21.92
N ILE A 361 37.19 -29.52 -21.07
CA ILE A 361 38.20 -30.41 -20.47
C ILE A 361 38.95 -31.18 -21.56
N ARG A 362 38.22 -31.73 -22.54
CA ARG A 362 38.82 -32.50 -23.63
C ARG A 362 39.60 -31.62 -24.61
N ALA A 363 39.23 -30.35 -24.77
CA ALA A 363 39.92 -29.41 -25.63
C ALA A 363 41.22 -28.87 -25.00
N ASN A 364 41.20 -28.57 -23.70
CA ASN A 364 42.30 -27.85 -23.03
C ASN A 364 43.34 -28.76 -22.35
N ILE A 365 42.96 -29.95 -21.89
CA ILE A 365 43.91 -30.90 -21.28
C ILE A 365 44.53 -31.78 -22.37
N THR A 366 45.66 -31.31 -22.89
CA THR A 366 46.42 -32.00 -23.94
C THR A 366 47.23 -33.18 -23.39
N GLY A 367 47.44 -34.22 -24.22
CA GLY A 367 48.29 -35.37 -23.89
C GLY A 367 47.60 -36.56 -23.21
N ARG A 368 46.35 -36.40 -22.72
CA ARG A 368 45.52 -37.51 -22.24
C ARG A 368 44.62 -38.05 -23.36
N LYS A 369 44.48 -39.37 -23.44
CA LYS A 369 43.52 -40.03 -24.33
C LYS A 369 42.22 -40.30 -23.57
N TYR A 370 41.18 -39.54 -23.88
CA TYR A 370 39.86 -39.71 -23.29
C TYR A 370 39.08 -40.85 -23.94
N VAL A 371 38.28 -41.55 -23.15
CA VAL A 371 37.37 -42.58 -23.64
C VAL A 371 36.21 -41.93 -24.41
N PRO A 372 35.82 -42.48 -25.59
CA PRO A 372 34.73 -41.92 -26.38
C PRO A 372 33.39 -42.08 -25.65
N MET A 373 32.66 -40.98 -25.51
CA MET A 373 31.27 -40.99 -25.05
C MET A 373 30.33 -41.28 -26.24
N PRO A 374 29.15 -41.89 -26.00
CA PRO A 374 28.16 -42.17 -27.05
C PRO A 374 27.72 -40.90 -27.79
N ASP A 375 27.39 -41.01 -29.09
CA ASP A 375 26.93 -39.87 -29.89
C ASP A 375 25.72 -39.15 -29.28
N LYS A 376 24.87 -39.90 -28.58
CA LYS A 376 23.71 -39.36 -27.87
C LYS A 376 24.10 -38.33 -26.80
N TYR A 377 25.24 -38.49 -26.14
CA TYR A 377 25.74 -37.53 -25.15
C TYR A 377 25.98 -36.15 -25.78
N TRP A 378 26.71 -36.13 -26.92
CA TRP A 378 27.11 -34.90 -27.61
C TRP A 378 25.96 -34.21 -28.36
N ASN A 379 24.95 -34.95 -28.76
CA ASN A 379 23.84 -34.43 -29.57
C ASN A 379 22.70 -33.80 -28.72
N GLN A 380 22.92 -33.58 -27.41
CA GLN A 380 21.94 -32.95 -26.52
C GLN A 380 21.96 -31.42 -26.72
N LYS A 381 21.08 -30.93 -27.59
CA LYS A 381 20.92 -29.49 -27.84
C LYS A 381 20.23 -28.81 -26.66
N PHE A 382 20.69 -27.62 -26.33
CA PHE A 382 20.09 -26.77 -25.30
C PHE A 382 20.00 -25.33 -25.79
N ASP A 383 18.85 -24.71 -25.51
CA ASP A 383 18.52 -23.34 -25.85
C ASP A 383 17.44 -22.91 -24.86
N LEU A 384 17.73 -21.88 -24.06
CA LEU A 384 16.86 -21.42 -22.98
C LEU A 384 15.49 -20.95 -23.49
N ASP A 385 15.46 -20.17 -24.57
CA ASP A 385 14.22 -19.66 -25.16
C ASP A 385 13.33 -20.80 -25.67
N LYS A 386 13.93 -21.76 -26.38
CA LYS A 386 13.19 -22.94 -26.86
C LYS A 386 12.67 -23.79 -25.70
N MET A 387 13.48 -23.95 -24.65
CA MET A 387 13.12 -24.75 -23.49
C MET A 387 11.92 -24.16 -22.75
N PHE A 388 11.85 -22.83 -22.55
CA PHE A 388 10.67 -22.21 -21.93
C PHE A 388 9.41 -22.38 -22.81
N GLN A 389 9.55 -22.28 -24.14
CA GLN A 389 8.45 -22.58 -25.07
C GLN A 389 7.99 -24.04 -24.99
N GLU A 390 8.91 -24.98 -24.80
CA GLU A 390 8.60 -26.40 -24.60
C GLU A 390 7.90 -26.66 -23.27
N LEU A 391 8.26 -25.95 -22.20
CA LEU A 391 7.59 -26.03 -20.89
C LEU A 391 6.14 -25.52 -20.96
N GLU A 392 5.89 -24.41 -21.65
CA GLU A 392 4.54 -23.88 -21.87
C GLU A 392 3.65 -24.84 -22.70
N ASN A 393 4.26 -25.65 -23.56
CA ASN A 393 3.61 -26.61 -24.44
C ASN A 393 3.80 -28.06 -23.99
N CYS A 394 4.20 -28.28 -22.73
CA CYS A 394 4.47 -29.61 -22.20
C CYS A 394 3.22 -30.50 -22.25
N GLN A 395 3.41 -31.80 -22.53
CA GLN A 395 2.30 -32.78 -22.54
C GLN A 395 1.68 -32.97 -21.15
N SER A 396 2.43 -32.69 -20.08
CA SER A 396 1.92 -32.77 -18.71
C SER A 396 1.10 -31.55 -18.37
N ALA A 397 -0.20 -31.75 -18.10
CA ALA A 397 -1.12 -30.68 -17.74
C ALA A 397 -0.70 -29.91 -16.47
N SER A 398 -0.04 -30.57 -15.50
CA SER A 398 0.45 -29.93 -14.27
C SER A 398 1.54 -28.91 -14.58
N ILE A 399 2.55 -29.32 -15.37
CA ILE A 399 3.70 -28.48 -15.71
C ILE A 399 3.27 -27.32 -16.61
N GLN A 400 2.38 -27.59 -17.58
CA GLN A 400 1.81 -26.53 -18.40
C GLN A 400 1.02 -25.51 -17.57
N ALA A 401 0.28 -25.96 -16.54
CA ALA A 401 -0.42 -25.05 -15.64
C ALA A 401 0.55 -24.24 -14.77
N GLU A 402 1.63 -24.85 -14.27
CA GLU A 402 2.70 -24.18 -13.53
C GLU A 402 3.41 -23.11 -14.37
N ALA A 403 3.76 -23.43 -15.62
CA ALA A 403 4.46 -22.53 -16.54
C ALA A 403 3.67 -21.23 -16.82
N ARG A 404 2.33 -21.29 -16.73
CA ARG A 404 1.43 -20.14 -16.95
C ARG A 404 1.11 -19.35 -15.67
N GLN A 405 1.73 -19.71 -14.53
CA GLN A 405 1.57 -18.94 -13.30
C GLN A 405 2.43 -17.68 -13.34
N ALA A 406 1.91 -16.59 -12.77
CA ALA A 406 2.58 -15.29 -12.79
C ALA A 406 3.99 -15.32 -12.17
N ASP A 407 4.22 -16.11 -11.12
CA ASP A 407 5.54 -16.25 -10.50
C ASP A 407 6.56 -16.93 -11.42
N ARG A 408 6.13 -17.92 -12.21
CA ARG A 408 7.00 -18.60 -13.18
C ARG A 408 7.33 -17.73 -14.37
N GLU A 409 6.34 -16.98 -14.88
CA GLU A 409 6.58 -15.98 -15.92
C GLU A 409 7.57 -14.90 -15.46
N ILE A 410 7.47 -14.45 -14.20
CA ILE A 410 8.45 -13.51 -13.61
C ILE A 410 9.85 -14.13 -13.61
N GLN A 411 10.02 -15.35 -13.08
CA GLN A 411 11.31 -16.03 -13.03
C GLN A 411 11.92 -16.26 -14.42
N GLN A 412 11.11 -16.67 -15.40
CA GLN A 412 11.53 -16.84 -16.78
C GLN A 412 12.08 -15.52 -17.36
N HIS A 413 11.38 -14.40 -17.18
CA HIS A 413 11.84 -13.12 -17.71
C HIS A 413 13.08 -12.59 -16.97
N LEU A 414 13.24 -12.88 -15.68
CA LEU A 414 14.47 -12.57 -14.92
C LEU A 414 15.67 -13.37 -15.45
N ILE A 415 15.47 -14.67 -15.70
CA ILE A 415 16.49 -15.56 -16.28
C ILE A 415 16.91 -15.06 -17.66
N LEU A 416 15.95 -14.75 -18.54
CA LEU A 416 16.20 -14.27 -19.90
C LEU A 416 16.65 -12.79 -19.97
N ASP A 417 16.82 -12.12 -18.84
CA ASP A 417 17.13 -10.68 -18.72
C ASP A 417 16.19 -9.75 -19.53
N ASN A 418 14.92 -10.15 -19.66
CA ASN A 418 13.92 -9.41 -20.43
C ASN A 418 13.06 -8.51 -19.54
N VAL A 419 13.67 -7.46 -18.99
CA VAL A 419 13.02 -6.50 -18.08
C VAL A 419 11.79 -5.82 -18.74
N THR A 420 11.85 -5.57 -20.05
CA THR A 420 10.75 -4.93 -20.80
C THR A 420 9.47 -5.78 -20.79
N SER A 421 9.62 -7.08 -21.07
CA SER A 421 8.48 -8.02 -21.04
C SER A 421 8.03 -8.27 -19.61
N LEU A 422 8.97 -8.39 -18.66
CA LEU A 422 8.68 -8.57 -17.24
C LEU A 422 7.74 -7.49 -16.71
N VAL A 423 8.07 -6.21 -16.93
CA VAL A 423 7.27 -5.08 -16.43
C VAL A 423 5.87 -5.07 -17.06
N SER A 424 5.77 -5.40 -18.35
CA SER A 424 4.48 -5.48 -19.04
C SER A 424 3.61 -6.62 -18.49
N ARG A 425 4.21 -7.78 -18.21
CA ARG A 425 3.53 -8.93 -17.58
C ARG A 425 3.12 -8.65 -16.14
N LEU A 426 4.00 -8.02 -15.34
CA LEU A 426 3.68 -7.61 -13.97
C LEU A 426 2.48 -6.65 -13.94
N HIS A 427 2.48 -5.65 -14.83
CA HIS A 427 1.37 -4.70 -14.94
C HIS A 427 0.05 -5.41 -15.33
N GLU A 428 0.11 -6.34 -16.28
CA GLU A 428 -1.04 -7.17 -16.70
C GLU A 428 -1.55 -8.06 -15.56
N ALA A 429 -0.66 -8.72 -14.82
CA ALA A 429 -0.99 -9.60 -13.71
C ALA A 429 -1.63 -8.84 -12.54
N VAL A 430 -1.02 -7.71 -12.13
CA VAL A 430 -1.53 -6.81 -11.08
C VAL A 430 -2.91 -6.25 -11.46
N SER A 431 -3.11 -5.91 -12.74
CA SER A 431 -4.39 -5.36 -13.21
C SER A 431 -5.51 -6.41 -13.26
N ARG A 432 -5.20 -7.68 -13.55
CA ARG A 432 -6.19 -8.76 -13.70
C ARG A 432 -6.56 -9.43 -12.39
N GLN A 433 -5.57 -9.76 -11.56
CA GLN A 433 -5.74 -10.51 -10.31
C GLN A 433 -4.89 -9.87 -9.22
N PRO A 434 -5.41 -8.83 -8.54
CA PRO A 434 -4.67 -8.15 -7.48
C PRO A 434 -4.55 -9.06 -6.25
N ASN A 435 -3.42 -9.78 -6.15
CA ASN A 435 -2.98 -10.43 -4.92
C ASN A 435 -2.03 -9.49 -4.18
N SER A 436 -2.28 -9.24 -2.90
CA SER A 436 -1.45 -8.40 -2.01
C SER A 436 0.05 -8.72 -2.09
N ILE A 437 0.39 -10.02 -2.11
CA ILE A 437 1.79 -10.47 -2.19
C ILE A 437 2.39 -10.12 -3.56
N LEU A 438 1.64 -10.36 -4.64
CA LEU A 438 2.09 -10.06 -5.99
C LEU A 438 2.26 -8.56 -6.21
N ILE A 439 1.35 -7.73 -5.69
CA ILE A 439 1.44 -6.27 -5.78
C ILE A 439 2.66 -5.78 -5.00
N ARG A 440 2.90 -6.29 -3.79
CA ARG A 440 4.12 -6.00 -3.02
C ARG A 440 5.36 -6.38 -3.81
N LEU A 441 5.49 -7.63 -4.22
CA LEU A 441 6.65 -8.12 -4.99
C LEU A 441 6.87 -7.26 -6.24
N ALA A 442 5.81 -7.00 -7.03
CA ALA A 442 5.89 -6.22 -8.24
C ALA A 442 6.36 -4.78 -7.97
N ALA A 443 5.79 -4.09 -6.98
CA ALA A 443 6.19 -2.73 -6.65
C ALA A 443 7.66 -2.66 -6.21
N HIS A 444 8.11 -3.58 -5.35
CA HIS A 444 9.48 -3.61 -4.87
C HIS A 444 10.47 -4.01 -5.96
N LEU A 445 10.11 -4.94 -6.86
CA LEU A 445 10.93 -5.25 -8.05
C LEU A 445 11.11 -4.01 -8.93
N ILE A 446 10.04 -3.24 -9.17
CA ILE A 446 10.13 -2.00 -9.95
C ILE A 446 11.03 -0.97 -9.26
N LEU A 447 10.97 -0.86 -7.92
CA LEU A 447 11.86 0.02 -7.16
C LEU A 447 13.32 -0.42 -7.26
N VAL A 448 13.60 -1.72 -7.03
CA VAL A 448 14.95 -2.30 -7.15
C VAL A 448 15.52 -2.10 -8.56
N PHE A 449 14.73 -2.32 -9.61
CA PHE A 449 15.18 -2.06 -10.99
C PHE A 449 15.48 -0.58 -11.25
N ARG A 450 14.73 0.35 -10.64
CA ARG A 450 15.05 1.79 -10.72
C ARG A 450 16.36 2.12 -9.99
N MET A 451 16.65 1.43 -8.89
CA MET A 451 17.88 1.61 -8.11
C MET A 451 19.12 1.05 -8.82
N PHE A 452 18.97 -0.02 -9.61
CA PHE A 452 20.06 -0.57 -10.44
C PHE A 452 20.50 0.34 -11.60
N GLU A 453 19.96 1.57 -11.71
CA GLU A 453 20.18 2.51 -12.83
C GLU A 453 19.85 1.95 -14.22
N GLN A 454 19.26 0.76 -14.29
CA GLN A 454 18.56 0.25 -15.48
C GLN A 454 17.25 1.03 -15.61
N SER A 455 17.35 2.31 -15.98
CA SER A 455 16.18 3.14 -16.23
C SER A 455 15.32 2.41 -17.25
N LEU A 456 14.07 2.09 -16.87
CA LEU A 456 13.09 1.49 -17.76
C LEU A 456 13.14 2.23 -19.10
N PRO A 457 13.61 1.58 -20.18
CA PRO A 457 14.20 2.29 -21.33
C PRO A 457 13.18 3.11 -22.14
N SER A 458 11.89 2.92 -21.88
CA SER A 458 10.81 3.65 -22.53
C SER A 458 9.89 4.35 -21.54
N SER A 459 9.35 5.51 -21.95
CA SER A 459 8.36 6.25 -21.17
C SER A 459 7.08 5.46 -20.91
N ASP A 460 6.73 4.51 -21.79
CA ASP A 460 5.61 3.57 -21.59
C ASP A 460 5.89 2.59 -20.44
N LEU A 461 7.09 2.01 -20.39
CA LEU A 461 7.48 1.12 -19.30
C LEU A 461 7.52 1.85 -17.96
N ARG A 462 7.99 3.11 -17.94
CA ARG A 462 7.98 3.93 -16.73
C ARG A 462 6.56 4.14 -16.22
N LYS A 463 5.60 4.44 -17.11
CA LYS A 463 4.17 4.58 -16.77
C LYS A 463 3.59 3.28 -16.20
N LYS A 464 3.84 2.14 -16.85
CA LYS A 464 3.41 0.82 -16.34
C LYS A 464 3.97 0.53 -14.95
N GLY A 465 5.25 0.87 -14.71
CA GLY A 465 5.86 0.76 -13.38
C GLY A 465 5.21 1.71 -12.36
N ASP A 466 4.94 2.96 -12.74
CA ASP A 466 4.22 3.92 -11.90
C ASP A 466 2.79 3.42 -11.57
N ASP A 467 2.09 2.78 -12.51
CA ASP A 467 0.77 2.20 -12.30
C ASP A 467 0.78 1.02 -11.32
N ILE A 468 1.83 0.19 -11.33
CA ILE A 468 2.05 -0.86 -10.33
C ILE A 468 2.26 -0.24 -8.93
N ILE A 469 3.10 0.80 -8.84
CA ILE A 469 3.34 1.50 -7.57
C ILE A 469 2.04 2.16 -7.07
N LYS A 470 1.23 2.76 -7.94
CA LYS A 470 -0.10 3.29 -7.60
C LYS A 470 -1.04 2.21 -7.06
N ALA A 471 -1.03 1.01 -7.65
CA ALA A 471 -1.81 -0.11 -7.14
C ALA A 471 -1.35 -0.52 -5.72
N TYR A 472 -0.04 -0.53 -5.48
CA TYR A 472 0.51 -0.80 -4.15
C TYR A 472 0.17 0.30 -3.13
N ILE A 473 0.24 1.58 -3.51
CA ILE A 473 -0.16 2.71 -2.66
C ILE A 473 -1.62 2.59 -2.22
N LYS A 474 -2.53 2.16 -3.11
CA LYS A 474 -3.93 1.90 -2.76
C LYS A 474 -4.07 0.80 -1.73
N GLU A 475 -3.27 -0.26 -1.83
CA GLU A 475 -3.24 -1.32 -0.83
C GLU A 475 -2.70 -0.82 0.52
N CYS A 476 -1.64 -0.02 0.49
CA CYS A 476 -1.03 0.60 1.66
C CYS A 476 -1.99 1.55 2.39
N THR A 477 -2.78 2.30 1.63
CA THR A 477 -3.82 3.20 2.16
C THR A 477 -4.82 2.47 3.04
N GLY A 478 -5.20 1.24 2.67
CA GLY A 478 -6.11 0.40 3.48
C GLY A 478 -5.54 -0.02 4.84
N ARG A 479 -4.24 0.14 5.07
CA ARG A 479 -3.54 -0.27 6.30
C ARG A 479 -3.35 0.87 7.31
N GLY A 480 -3.45 2.11 6.86
CA GLY A 480 -3.54 3.29 7.73
C GLY A 480 -2.23 3.93 8.21
N ASN A 481 -1.06 3.55 7.67
CA ASN A 481 0.23 4.16 8.01
C ASN A 481 0.61 5.31 7.04
N PRO A 482 0.64 6.58 7.47
CA PRO A 482 0.92 7.73 6.58
C PRO A 482 2.35 7.77 6.02
N TYR A 483 3.34 7.40 6.84
CA TYR A 483 4.76 7.43 6.45
C TYR A 483 5.04 6.46 5.31
N LEU A 484 4.43 5.28 5.40
CA LEU A 484 4.51 4.25 4.38
C LEU A 484 3.93 4.76 3.05
N VAL A 485 2.74 5.38 3.07
CA VAL A 485 2.10 5.94 1.86
C VAL A 485 2.93 7.06 1.24
N ALA A 486 3.41 8.02 2.05
CA ALA A 486 4.21 9.15 1.57
C ALA A 486 5.50 8.70 0.89
N TYR A 487 6.16 7.67 1.44
CA TYR A 487 7.38 7.11 0.88
C TYR A 487 7.16 6.50 -0.50
N TYR A 488 6.17 5.63 -0.68
CA TYR A 488 5.95 5.03 -2.02
C TYR A 488 5.46 6.07 -3.03
N VAL A 489 4.73 7.09 -2.59
CA VAL A 489 4.31 8.20 -3.45
C VAL A 489 5.52 8.99 -3.98
N SER A 490 6.56 9.22 -3.17
CA SER A 490 7.74 9.99 -3.59
C SER A 490 8.49 9.39 -4.79
N HIS A 491 8.27 8.10 -5.06
CA HIS A 491 8.87 7.39 -6.20
C HIS A 491 8.12 7.60 -7.53
N LEU A 492 6.96 8.25 -7.51
CA LEU A 492 6.18 8.61 -8.71
C LEU A 492 6.71 9.90 -9.35
N ASN A 493 6.22 10.24 -10.55
CA ASN A 493 6.49 11.55 -11.16
C ASN A 493 5.72 12.68 -10.42
N GLN A 494 6.16 13.93 -10.57
CA GLN A 494 5.61 15.07 -9.80
C GLN A 494 4.09 15.25 -9.94
N LEU A 495 3.54 15.03 -11.14
CA LEU A 495 2.11 15.17 -11.38
C LEU A 495 1.32 14.08 -10.64
N ASP A 496 1.79 12.84 -10.72
CA ASP A 496 1.19 11.69 -10.06
C ASP A 496 1.36 11.75 -8.54
N GLN A 497 2.51 12.22 -8.04
CA GLN A 497 2.73 12.49 -6.61
C GLN A 497 1.62 13.38 -6.06
N ASN A 498 1.38 14.51 -6.72
CA ASN A 498 0.39 15.48 -6.30
C ASN A 498 -1.02 14.87 -6.35
N GLN A 499 -1.37 14.19 -7.45
CA GLN A 499 -2.71 13.62 -7.65
C GLN A 499 -3.04 12.50 -6.66
N VAL A 500 -2.12 11.55 -6.48
CA VAL A 500 -2.30 10.34 -5.65
C VAL A 500 -2.28 10.70 -4.18
N TYR A 501 -1.33 11.53 -3.72
CA TYR A 501 -1.32 11.94 -2.31
C TYR A 501 -2.55 12.80 -1.97
N ALA A 502 -2.99 13.69 -2.87
CA ALA A 502 -4.22 14.44 -2.65
C ALA A 502 -5.47 13.54 -2.55
N GLU A 503 -5.55 12.47 -3.34
CA GLU A 503 -6.63 11.47 -3.23
C GLU A 503 -6.58 10.69 -1.91
N TYR A 504 -5.38 10.40 -1.40
CA TYR A 504 -5.19 9.82 -0.08
C TYR A 504 -5.68 10.76 1.03
N LEU A 505 -5.20 12.01 1.06
CA LEU A 505 -5.55 13.01 2.08
C LEU A 505 -7.05 13.35 2.09
N GLU A 506 -7.72 13.28 0.95
CA GLU A 506 -9.18 13.50 0.85
C GLU A 506 -9.97 12.57 1.78
N ASN A 507 -9.49 11.36 2.01
CA ASN A 507 -10.17 10.35 2.83
C ASN A 507 -9.77 10.42 4.32
N VAL A 508 -8.87 11.34 4.71
CA VAL A 508 -8.39 11.48 6.09
C VAL A 508 -9.23 12.49 6.86
N LEU A 509 -10.09 11.98 7.74
CA LEU A 509 -11.01 12.79 8.56
C LEU A 509 -10.42 13.18 9.93
N ASP A 510 -9.53 12.35 10.50
CA ASP A 510 -8.97 12.55 11.83
C ASP A 510 -7.90 13.66 11.83
N PRO A 511 -8.06 14.77 12.59
CA PRO A 511 -7.11 15.87 12.61
C PRO A 511 -5.70 15.49 13.04
N VAL A 512 -5.54 14.53 13.97
CA VAL A 512 -4.20 14.08 14.41
C VAL A 512 -3.50 13.33 13.28
N LEU A 513 -4.26 12.50 12.55
CA LEU A 513 -3.73 11.79 11.40
C LEU A 513 -3.35 12.75 10.26
N ARG A 514 -4.08 13.86 10.09
CA ARG A 514 -3.74 14.91 9.11
C ARG A 514 -2.36 15.49 9.35
N GLU A 515 -2.02 15.79 10.60
CA GLU A 515 -0.70 16.30 10.96
C GLU A 515 0.41 15.30 10.61
N HIS A 516 0.24 14.02 11.00
CA HIS A 516 1.19 12.97 10.63
C HIS A 516 1.32 12.79 9.11
N CYS A 517 0.23 12.89 8.34
CA CYS A 517 0.30 12.85 6.88
C CYS A 517 1.11 14.02 6.30
N LEU A 518 1.01 15.22 6.88
CA LEU A 518 1.78 16.37 6.44
C LEU A 518 3.26 16.24 6.81
N GLN A 519 3.57 15.76 8.02
CA GLN A 519 4.95 15.46 8.44
C GLN A 519 5.59 14.38 7.56
N ALA A 520 4.87 13.30 7.28
CA ALA A 520 5.32 12.24 6.39
C ALA A 520 5.61 12.75 4.96
N ALA A 521 4.81 13.70 4.47
CA ALA A 521 5.03 14.33 3.17
C ALA A 521 6.30 15.22 3.16
N GLU A 522 6.57 15.92 4.26
CA GLU A 522 7.75 16.76 4.44
C GLU A 522 9.04 15.93 4.47
N GLU A 523 9.06 14.85 5.25
CA GLU A 523 10.21 13.92 5.33
C GLU A 523 10.56 13.32 3.96
N ASN A 524 9.54 13.05 3.14
CA ASN A 524 9.68 12.51 1.79
C ASN A 524 9.80 13.59 0.70
N ARG A 525 9.95 14.87 1.07
CA ARG A 525 10.14 16.03 0.18
C ARG A 525 9.06 16.18 -0.89
N LEU A 526 7.82 15.83 -0.56
CA LEU A 526 6.68 16.07 -1.45
C LEU A 526 6.33 17.57 -1.51
N GLN A 527 5.72 18.00 -2.61
CA GLN A 527 5.32 19.41 -2.78
C GLN A 527 4.02 19.72 -2.00
N ILE A 528 4.17 19.96 -0.69
CA ILE A 528 3.07 20.16 0.25
C ILE A 528 2.10 21.23 -0.25
N ARG A 529 2.61 22.36 -0.75
CA ARG A 529 1.78 23.47 -1.24
C ARG A 529 0.88 23.10 -2.41
N ASP A 530 1.40 22.35 -3.38
CA ASP A 530 0.60 21.94 -4.54
C ASP A 530 -0.43 20.89 -4.13
N ILE A 531 -0.05 19.98 -3.23
CA ILE A 531 -0.92 18.92 -2.74
C ILE A 531 -2.08 19.49 -1.92
N THR A 532 -1.83 20.33 -0.91
CA THR A 532 -2.90 20.88 -0.05
C THR A 532 -3.89 21.72 -0.85
N ASN A 533 -3.40 22.52 -1.81
CA ASN A 533 -4.25 23.25 -2.75
C ASN A 533 -5.10 22.31 -3.63
N LEU A 534 -4.51 21.22 -4.13
CA LEU A 534 -5.22 20.24 -4.96
C LEU A 534 -6.30 19.49 -4.16
N VAL A 535 -6.05 19.15 -2.90
CA VAL A 535 -7.04 18.54 -2.00
C VAL A 535 -8.27 19.44 -1.89
N VAL A 536 -8.05 20.73 -1.63
CA VAL A 536 -9.14 21.71 -1.49
C VAL A 536 -9.95 21.85 -2.79
N GLU A 537 -9.29 21.88 -3.95
CA GLU A 537 -9.99 21.89 -5.25
C GLU A 537 -10.80 20.61 -5.52
N LYS A 538 -10.25 19.44 -5.18
CA LYS A 538 -10.97 18.16 -5.32
C LYS A 538 -12.23 18.12 -4.44
N VAL A 539 -12.11 18.50 -3.17
CA VAL A 539 -13.26 18.55 -2.24
C VAL A 539 -14.33 19.54 -2.72
N LYS A 540 -13.93 20.68 -3.31
CA LYS A 540 -14.84 21.63 -3.94
C LYS A 540 -15.59 21.01 -5.14
N GLN A 541 -14.88 20.28 -6.01
CA GLN A 541 -15.47 19.65 -7.20
C GLN A 541 -16.38 18.46 -6.89
N LYS A 542 -16.25 17.83 -5.72
CA LYS A 542 -17.04 16.66 -5.27
C LYS A 542 -18.54 16.92 -5.11
N SER A 543 -19.05 18.10 -5.45
CA SER A 543 -20.48 18.42 -5.40
C SER A 543 -21.36 17.36 -6.06
N SER A 544 -22.34 16.88 -5.31
CA SER A 544 -23.19 15.73 -5.65
C SER A 544 -23.84 15.87 -7.04
N LYS A 545 -23.76 14.81 -7.86
CA LYS A 545 -24.55 14.65 -9.10
C LYS A 545 -26.08 14.67 -8.82
N ASN A 546 -26.48 14.58 -7.55
CA ASN A 546 -27.87 14.74 -7.13
C ASN A 546 -28.18 16.21 -6.85
N LYS A 547 -28.55 16.96 -7.90
CA LYS A 547 -29.24 18.25 -7.79
C LYS A 547 -30.67 18.07 -7.23
N ARG A 548 -30.84 17.54 -6.03
CA ARG A 548 -32.03 17.86 -5.22
C ARG A 548 -31.66 19.10 -4.44
N LYS A 549 -32.08 20.26 -4.94
CA LYS A 549 -32.04 21.51 -4.17
C LYS A 549 -32.81 21.27 -2.88
N THR A 550 -32.13 20.95 -1.79
CA THR A 550 -32.70 21.09 -0.46
C THR A 550 -33.01 22.57 -0.32
N LEU A 551 -34.30 22.89 -0.22
CA LEU A 551 -34.83 24.25 -0.13
C LEU A 551 -34.55 24.89 1.25
N LEU A 552 -33.64 24.30 2.04
CA LEU A 552 -33.34 24.71 3.41
C LEU A 552 -31.91 25.23 3.49
N PRO A 553 -31.69 26.43 4.05
CA PRO A 553 -30.39 27.03 4.29
C PRO A 553 -29.72 26.42 5.55
N GLU A 554 -29.68 25.10 5.65
CA GLU A 554 -29.00 24.40 6.75
C GLU A 554 -27.60 23.97 6.31
N THR A 555 -26.64 24.07 7.22
CA THR A 555 -25.25 23.64 6.99
C THR A 555 -25.23 22.12 6.84
N THR A 556 -24.89 21.63 5.65
CA THR A 556 -24.86 20.19 5.36
C THR A 556 -23.52 19.58 5.73
N GLU A 557 -23.47 18.26 5.90
CA GLU A 557 -22.21 17.51 6.13
C GLU A 557 -21.18 17.78 5.01
N GLU A 558 -21.62 17.86 3.75
CA GLU A 558 -20.76 18.26 2.61
C GLU A 558 -20.16 19.67 2.75
N ASP A 559 -20.85 20.58 3.45
CA ASP A 559 -20.34 21.93 3.67
C ASP A 559 -19.28 21.92 4.77
N LEU A 560 -19.47 21.11 5.82
CA LEU A 560 -18.48 20.88 6.87
C LEU A 560 -17.22 20.22 6.30
N ASP A 561 -17.33 19.27 5.37
CA ASP A 561 -16.17 18.68 4.70
C ASP A 561 -15.36 19.71 3.91
N ARG A 562 -16.04 20.62 3.18
CA ARG A 562 -15.38 21.74 2.49
C ARG A 562 -14.67 22.69 3.46
N ILE A 563 -15.32 23.00 4.58
CA ILE A 563 -14.74 23.86 5.63
C ILE A 563 -13.53 23.18 6.26
N ASN A 564 -13.61 21.89 6.57
CA ASN A 564 -12.53 21.11 7.15
C ASN A 564 -11.38 20.88 6.15
N ALA A 565 -11.61 20.99 4.84
CA ALA A 565 -10.54 20.93 3.86
C ALA A 565 -9.60 22.14 3.93
N ILE A 566 -10.09 23.30 4.41
CA ILE A 566 -9.27 24.50 4.64
C ILE A 566 -8.16 24.21 5.66
N ASP A 567 -8.43 23.34 6.64
CA ASP A 567 -7.48 23.01 7.69
C ASP A 567 -6.14 22.56 7.13
N TRP A 568 -6.14 21.78 6.03
CA TRP A 568 -4.93 21.30 5.34
C TRP A 568 -3.97 22.42 4.93
N ILE A 569 -4.48 23.59 4.56
CA ILE A 569 -3.67 24.73 4.13
C ILE A 569 -3.24 25.57 5.35
N THR A 570 -4.07 25.63 6.39
CA THR A 570 -3.81 26.47 7.57
C THR A 570 -2.67 25.97 8.46
N PHE A 571 -2.25 24.71 8.33
CA PHE A 571 -1.12 24.15 9.08
C PHE A 571 0.19 24.92 8.86
N TYR A 572 0.43 25.44 7.64
CA TYR A 572 1.70 26.06 7.28
C TYR A 572 1.59 27.59 7.18
N PRO A 573 2.39 28.35 7.94
CA PRO A 573 2.45 29.81 7.87
C PRO A 573 2.71 30.36 6.45
N GLU A 574 3.49 29.66 5.64
CA GLU A 574 3.85 30.07 4.27
C GLU A 574 2.64 30.04 3.31
N GLN A 575 1.63 29.23 3.62
CA GLN A 575 0.43 29.05 2.79
C GLN A 575 -0.73 29.96 3.20
N ARG A 576 -0.52 30.90 4.13
CA ARG A 576 -1.53 31.85 4.63
C ARG A 576 -2.27 32.61 3.53
N THR A 577 -1.57 33.00 2.46
CA THR A 577 -2.15 33.69 1.31
C THR A 577 -3.10 32.80 0.53
N ASP A 578 -2.72 31.54 0.30
CA ASP A 578 -3.55 30.55 -0.37
C ASP A 578 -4.74 30.12 0.51
N ALA A 579 -4.54 29.97 1.83
CA ALA A 579 -5.62 29.69 2.79
C ALA A 579 -6.69 30.78 2.77
N LEU A 580 -6.28 32.05 2.78
CA LEU A 580 -7.21 33.19 2.71
C LEU A 580 -7.96 33.23 1.38
N TRP A 581 -7.25 32.99 0.27
CA TRP A 581 -7.85 32.95 -1.06
C TRP A 581 -8.93 31.87 -1.18
N LYS A 582 -8.62 30.64 -0.76
CA LYS A 582 -9.55 29.50 -0.79
C LYS A 582 -10.71 29.66 0.19
N THR A 583 -10.46 30.25 1.35
CA THR A 583 -11.54 30.57 2.31
C THR A 583 -12.53 31.56 1.72
N ASN A 584 -12.04 32.65 1.12
CA ASN A 584 -12.90 33.63 0.46
C ASN A 584 -13.72 32.98 -0.66
N GLU A 585 -13.13 32.04 -1.39
CA GLU A 585 -13.84 31.28 -2.43
C GLU A 585 -15.00 30.45 -1.88
N PHE A 586 -14.79 29.68 -0.81
CA PHE A 586 -15.88 28.95 -0.17
C PHE A 586 -16.93 29.88 0.42
N VAL A 587 -16.52 30.99 1.02
CA VAL A 587 -17.45 32.00 1.57
C VAL A 587 -18.30 32.61 0.46
N ARG A 588 -17.73 32.93 -0.71
CA ARG A 588 -18.53 33.38 -1.88
C ARG A 588 -19.60 32.35 -2.24
N LEU A 589 -19.24 31.07 -2.32
CA LEU A 589 -20.18 30.00 -2.65
C LEU A 589 -21.29 29.85 -1.60
N PHE A 590 -20.96 29.90 -0.30
CA PHE A 590 -21.93 29.78 0.78
C PHE A 590 -22.87 30.98 0.86
N VAL A 591 -22.36 32.20 0.67
CA VAL A 591 -23.20 33.42 0.68
C VAL A 591 -24.14 33.45 -0.53
N ILE A 592 -23.69 33.03 -1.72
CA ILE A 592 -24.58 32.89 -2.90
C ILE A 592 -25.71 31.87 -2.64
N GLN A 593 -25.45 30.86 -1.82
CA GLN A 593 -26.44 29.84 -1.42
C GLN A 593 -27.26 30.22 -0.18
N ASP A 594 -27.07 31.42 0.38
CA ASP A 594 -27.67 31.92 1.63
C ASP A 594 -27.39 31.04 2.87
N LYS A 595 -26.27 30.30 2.86
CA LYS A 595 -25.79 29.46 3.98
C LYS A 595 -24.84 30.25 4.89
N LEU A 596 -25.39 31.20 5.64
CA LEU A 596 -24.60 32.16 6.42
C LEU A 596 -23.80 31.51 7.56
N GLU A 597 -24.33 30.47 8.21
CA GLU A 597 -23.60 29.76 9.28
C GLU A 597 -22.35 29.03 8.75
N ALA A 598 -22.45 28.38 7.58
CA ALA A 598 -21.31 27.75 6.92
C ALA A 598 -20.23 28.79 6.54
N ALA A 599 -20.65 29.96 6.06
CA ALA A 599 -19.74 31.07 5.75
C ALA A 599 -18.99 31.57 7.00
N LYS A 600 -19.68 31.67 8.16
CA LYS A 600 -19.04 32.05 9.43
C LYS A 600 -18.02 31.02 9.89
N LEU A 601 -18.39 29.74 9.85
CA LEU A 601 -17.48 28.64 10.22
C LEU A 601 -16.23 28.64 9.34
N ALA A 602 -16.37 28.87 8.03
CA ALA A 602 -15.23 28.99 7.11
C ALA A 602 -14.31 30.18 7.47
N LEU A 603 -14.87 31.36 7.73
CA LEU A 603 -14.07 32.53 8.15
C LEU A 603 -13.38 32.32 9.49
N GLY A 604 -14.01 31.57 10.40
CA GLY A 604 -13.47 31.23 11.72
C GLY A 604 -12.24 30.32 11.67
N LYS A 605 -11.98 29.63 10.55
CA LYS A 605 -10.76 28.83 10.35
C LYS A 605 -9.51 29.69 10.15
N ILE A 606 -9.66 30.95 9.75
CA ILE A 606 -8.55 31.88 9.56
C ILE A 606 -8.27 32.62 10.87
N SER A 607 -7.05 32.49 11.39
CA SER A 607 -6.61 33.22 12.59
C SER A 607 -6.48 34.71 12.31
N GLU A 608 -6.74 35.55 13.32
CA GLU A 608 -6.58 37.01 13.19
C GLU A 608 -5.12 37.41 12.94
N ASP A 609 -4.16 36.61 13.44
CA ASP A 609 -2.72 36.75 13.18
C ASP A 609 -2.35 36.64 11.70
N THR A 610 -3.13 35.86 10.93
CA THR A 610 -2.91 35.71 9.49
C THR A 610 -3.11 37.04 8.77
N ILE A 611 -4.12 37.81 9.16
CA ILE A 611 -4.39 39.12 8.57
C ILE A 611 -3.33 40.14 8.99
N ASN A 612 -2.96 40.17 10.26
CA ASN A 612 -1.94 41.09 10.79
C ASN A 612 -0.58 40.85 10.12
N SER A 613 -0.14 39.60 10.02
CA SER A 613 1.12 39.23 9.37
C SER A 613 1.16 39.59 7.87
N LEU A 614 0.03 39.47 7.17
CA LEU A 614 -0.05 39.83 5.75
C LEU A 614 -0.11 41.35 5.53
N CYS A 615 -0.61 42.11 6.51
CA CYS A 615 -0.60 43.57 6.52
C CYS A 615 0.79 44.15 6.84
N ASP A 616 1.53 43.54 7.79
CA ASP A 616 2.85 44.01 8.23
C ASP A 616 3.97 43.71 7.21
N GLY A 617 3.83 42.64 6.42
CA GLY A 617 4.82 42.23 5.41
C GLY A 617 4.78 43.02 4.09
N GLY A 618 3.83 43.96 3.94
CA GLY A 618 3.73 44.83 2.76
C GLY A 618 4.09 46.26 3.12
N ASP A 619 5.09 46.85 2.43
CA ASP A 619 5.31 48.29 2.44
C ASP A 619 4.00 49.01 2.06
N LEU A 620 3.27 49.49 3.06
CA LEU A 620 2.02 50.24 2.93
C LEU A 620 2.23 51.65 2.34
N THR A 621 3.44 51.97 1.85
CA THR A 621 3.81 53.32 1.40
C THR A 621 4.17 53.46 -0.08
N SER A 622 4.02 52.44 -0.94
CA SER A 622 4.17 52.67 -2.40
C SER A 622 3.40 51.68 -3.27
N HIS A 623 2.36 52.16 -3.96
CA HIS A 623 1.78 51.62 -5.20
C HIS A 623 1.39 50.11 -5.29
N SER A 624 1.33 49.37 -4.18
CA SER A 624 1.07 47.90 -4.16
C SER A 624 -0.41 47.49 -4.01
N ASN A 625 -1.38 48.43 -4.02
CA ASN A 625 -2.82 48.17 -3.89
C ASN A 625 -3.45 47.28 -5.00
N LYS A 626 -2.65 46.80 -5.96
CA LYS A 626 -3.05 45.86 -7.03
C LYS A 626 -2.48 44.45 -6.83
N SER A 627 -2.15 44.07 -5.59
CA SER A 627 -1.64 42.74 -5.28
C SER A 627 -2.78 41.78 -4.94
N ARG A 628 -2.64 40.50 -5.34
CA ARG A 628 -3.55 39.40 -4.97
C ARG A 628 -3.79 39.35 -3.45
N ASN A 629 -2.78 39.65 -2.65
CA ASN A 629 -2.88 39.64 -1.18
C ASN A 629 -3.81 40.76 -0.66
N ALA A 630 -3.64 41.99 -1.17
CA ALA A 630 -4.48 43.12 -0.77
C ALA A 630 -5.96 42.88 -1.14
N SER A 631 -6.23 42.34 -2.33
CA SER A 631 -7.58 41.93 -2.73
C SER A 631 -8.15 40.82 -1.87
N SER A 632 -7.34 39.83 -1.47
CA SER A 632 -7.79 38.73 -0.60
C SER A 632 -8.19 39.24 0.79
N ILE A 633 -7.39 40.15 1.37
CA ILE A 633 -7.68 40.76 2.68
C ILE A 633 -8.94 41.63 2.58
N ARG A 634 -9.04 42.45 1.53
CA ARG A 634 -10.21 43.29 1.29
C ARG A 634 -11.48 42.47 1.17
N GLU A 635 -11.44 41.39 0.40
CA GLU A 635 -12.58 40.49 0.22
C GLU A 635 -12.97 39.82 1.53
N TYR A 636 -12.00 39.33 2.31
CA TYR A 636 -12.24 38.77 3.64
C TYR A 636 -12.97 39.77 4.56
N LEU A 637 -12.52 41.03 4.57
CA LEU A 637 -13.17 42.11 5.34
C LEU A 637 -14.58 42.43 4.81
N CYS A 638 -14.82 42.37 3.50
CA CYS A 638 -16.16 42.51 2.92
C CYS A 638 -17.11 41.42 3.44
N HIS A 639 -16.66 40.16 3.47
CA HIS A 639 -17.46 39.06 4.00
C HIS A 639 -17.70 39.20 5.52
N LYS A 640 -16.65 39.52 6.30
CA LYS A 640 -16.74 39.72 7.76
C LYS A 640 -17.70 40.86 8.12
N THR A 641 -17.68 41.97 7.36
CA THR A 641 -18.59 43.10 7.58
C THR A 641 -20.04 42.77 7.25
N TYR A 642 -20.29 42.03 6.17
CA TYR A 642 -21.65 41.60 5.81
C TYR A 642 -22.26 40.64 6.84
N LEU A 643 -21.52 39.60 7.23
CA LEU A 643 -22.02 38.63 8.22
C LEU A 643 -22.28 39.27 9.58
N ALA A 644 -21.42 40.19 10.02
CA ALA A 644 -21.64 40.95 11.25
C ALA A 644 -22.88 41.87 11.17
N ALA A 645 -23.25 42.34 9.98
CA ALA A 645 -24.44 43.16 9.78
C ALA A 645 -25.73 42.33 9.81
N GLU A 646 -25.72 41.14 9.18
CA GLU A 646 -26.80 40.16 9.28
C GLU A 646 -27.02 39.69 10.72
N ASP A 647 -25.97 39.38 11.47
CA ASP A 647 -26.07 38.98 12.89
C ASP A 647 -26.66 40.09 13.76
N ALA A 648 -26.17 41.32 13.60
CA ALA A 648 -26.71 42.47 14.31
C ALA A 648 -28.17 42.73 13.96
N PHE A 649 -28.61 42.44 12.73
CA PHE A 649 -30.01 42.57 12.34
C PHE A 649 -30.86 41.44 12.93
N ASN A 650 -30.40 40.20 12.87
CA ASN A 650 -31.11 39.05 13.43
C ASN A 650 -31.26 39.15 14.95
N GLU A 651 -30.22 39.61 15.66
CA GLU A 651 -30.29 39.87 17.11
C GLU A 651 -31.32 40.96 17.42
N TRP A 652 -31.28 42.08 16.68
CA TRP A 652 -32.28 43.15 16.81
C TRP A 652 -33.70 42.68 16.51
N PHE A 653 -33.89 41.93 15.41
CA PHE A 653 -35.20 41.44 14.96
C PHE A 653 -35.79 40.45 15.97
N HIS A 654 -34.97 39.53 16.48
CA HIS A 654 -35.38 38.62 17.55
C HIS A 654 -35.73 39.37 18.83
N TYR A 655 -34.92 40.35 19.23
CA TYR A 655 -35.22 41.17 20.41
C TYR A 655 -36.53 41.94 20.23
N TYR A 656 -36.77 42.55 19.08
CA TYR A 656 -37.99 43.29 18.78
C TYR A 656 -39.25 42.41 18.83
N ASN A 657 -39.22 41.23 18.22
CA ASN A 657 -40.40 40.37 18.11
C ASN A 657 -40.66 39.52 19.37
N SER A 658 -39.61 39.00 20.01
CA SER A 658 -39.74 38.03 21.10
C SER A 658 -39.87 38.68 22.48
N THR A 659 -39.36 39.91 22.67
CA THR A 659 -39.25 40.54 24.00
C THR A 659 -40.16 41.74 24.23
N LYS A 660 -41.03 42.07 23.26
CA LYS A 660 -41.95 43.20 23.36
C LYS A 660 -42.93 43.03 24.55
N PRO A 661 -42.94 43.95 25.53
CA PRO A 661 -43.86 43.89 26.66
C PRO A 661 -45.31 43.92 26.19
N ARG A 662 -46.17 43.06 26.75
CA ARG A 662 -47.60 43.00 26.38
C ARG A 662 -48.36 44.12 27.08
N PRO A 663 -49.21 44.88 26.37
CA PRO A 663 -50.02 45.92 26.99
C PRO A 663 -50.95 45.33 28.05
N LEU A 664 -51.11 46.04 29.17
CA LEU A 664 -52.03 45.66 30.24
C LEU A 664 -53.48 45.79 29.78
N VAL A 665 -54.35 44.87 30.22
CA VAL A 665 -55.79 44.92 29.93
C VAL A 665 -56.42 46.04 30.75
N GLU A 666 -57.12 46.95 30.09
CA GLU A 666 -57.84 48.05 30.75
C GLU A 666 -58.91 47.48 31.69
N ILE A 667 -58.92 47.99 32.93
CA ILE A 667 -59.94 47.64 33.92
C ILE A 667 -61.26 48.37 33.62
N ALA A 668 -62.41 47.71 33.86
CA ALA A 668 -63.72 48.33 33.68
C ALA A 668 -63.90 49.53 34.63
N ASN A 669 -64.63 50.57 34.18
CA ASN A 669 -64.84 51.81 34.95
C ASN A 669 -65.43 51.58 36.37
N ASN A 670 -66.07 50.42 36.61
CA ASN A 670 -66.69 50.04 37.88
C ASN A 670 -65.82 49.12 38.77
N ALA A 671 -64.51 48.95 38.46
CA ALA A 671 -63.60 48.06 39.19
C ALA A 671 -63.38 48.44 40.67
N VAL A 672 -63.17 47.43 41.51
CA VAL A 672 -63.03 47.58 42.97
C VAL A 672 -61.72 48.33 43.30
N TYR A 673 -61.69 49.12 44.39
CA TYR A 673 -60.52 49.92 44.78
C TYR A 673 -59.21 49.10 44.87
N SER A 674 -59.28 47.87 45.38
CA SER A 674 -58.13 46.95 45.44
C SER A 674 -57.60 46.55 44.06
N GLU A 675 -58.48 46.42 43.05
CA GLU A 675 -58.10 46.13 41.67
C GLU A 675 -57.44 47.36 41.02
N ARG A 676 -57.88 48.57 41.37
CA ARG A 676 -57.25 49.82 40.89
C ARG A 676 -55.82 49.98 41.41
N VAL A 677 -55.58 49.71 42.69
CA VAL A 677 -54.22 49.80 43.27
C VAL A 677 -53.28 48.74 42.67
N LEU A 678 -53.77 47.51 42.45
CA LEU A 678 -52.99 46.46 41.78
C LEU A 678 -52.73 46.80 40.30
N TYR A 679 -53.68 47.43 39.62
CA TYR A 679 -53.51 47.92 38.26
C TYR A 679 -52.47 49.03 38.19
N GLU A 680 -52.52 50.02 39.08
CA GLU A 680 -51.51 51.10 39.18
C GLU A 680 -50.10 50.55 39.43
N SER A 681 -49.95 49.58 40.35
CA SER A 681 -48.67 48.93 40.61
C SER A 681 -48.16 48.12 39.40
N ARG A 682 -49.04 47.43 38.68
CA ARG A 682 -48.67 46.71 37.44
C ARG A 682 -48.37 47.67 36.30
N LEU A 683 -49.05 48.80 36.22
CA LEU A 683 -48.81 49.86 35.23
C LEU A 683 -47.41 50.45 35.43
N ALA A 684 -47.04 50.77 36.67
CA ALA A 684 -45.69 51.25 36.98
C ALA A 684 -44.60 50.22 36.61
N GLN A 685 -44.81 48.94 36.92
CA GLN A 685 -43.88 47.86 36.52
C GLN A 685 -43.81 47.68 35.00
N TYR A 686 -44.94 47.78 34.32
CA TYR A 686 -45.02 47.71 32.86
C TYR A 686 -44.28 48.88 32.21
N GLU A 687 -44.45 50.10 32.72
CA GLU A 687 -43.76 51.30 32.27
C GLU A 687 -42.24 51.19 32.46
N GLU A 688 -41.79 50.65 33.59
CA GLU A 688 -40.36 50.41 33.85
C GLU A 688 -39.75 49.40 32.86
N VAL A 689 -40.41 48.24 32.67
CA VAL A 689 -39.96 47.21 31.72
C VAL A 689 -40.03 47.72 30.27
N LEU A 690 -41.03 48.53 29.92
CA LEU A 690 -41.14 49.15 28.60
C LEU A 690 -40.06 50.21 28.38
N ALA A 691 -39.70 50.99 29.40
CA ALA A 691 -38.58 51.93 29.34
C ALA A 691 -37.23 51.21 29.16
N GLU A 692 -36.99 50.11 29.87
CA GLU A 692 -35.77 49.30 29.70
C GLU A 692 -35.71 48.66 28.31
N TRP A 693 -36.82 48.06 27.86
CA TRP A 693 -36.93 47.47 26.54
C TRP A 693 -36.68 48.49 25.42
N THR A 694 -37.31 49.66 25.49
CA THR A 694 -37.09 50.72 24.49
C THR A 694 -35.67 51.26 24.50
N ALA A 695 -35.02 51.39 25.66
CA ALA A 695 -33.63 51.82 25.76
C ALA A 695 -32.67 50.79 25.11
N LYS A 696 -32.86 49.50 25.39
CA LYS A 696 -32.05 48.42 24.81
C LYS A 696 -32.32 48.24 23.32
N LEU A 697 -33.57 48.40 22.89
CA LEU A 697 -33.95 48.39 21.48
C LEU A 697 -33.22 49.51 20.71
N LYS A 698 -33.17 50.73 21.25
CA LYS A 698 -32.42 51.85 20.64
C LYS A 698 -30.93 51.54 20.50
N LEU A 699 -30.32 50.88 21.50
CA LEU A 699 -28.92 50.47 21.45
C LEU A 699 -28.66 49.43 20.36
N TYR A 700 -29.50 48.39 20.28
CA TYR A 700 -29.43 47.41 19.20
C TYR A 700 -29.63 48.06 17.84
N SER A 701 -30.65 48.89 17.66
CA SER A 701 -30.90 49.61 16.41
C SER A 701 -29.72 50.50 16.00
N LYS A 702 -29.07 51.20 16.93
CA LYS A 702 -27.86 52.00 16.63
C LYS A 702 -26.71 51.11 16.14
N THR A 703 -26.50 49.97 16.79
CA THR A 703 -25.45 49.02 16.44
C THR A 703 -25.72 48.39 15.06
N THR A 704 -26.93 47.89 14.84
CA THR A 704 -27.37 47.32 13.56
C THR A 704 -27.26 48.32 12.42
N LYS A 705 -27.72 49.58 12.61
CA LYS A 705 -27.55 50.66 11.61
C LYS A 705 -26.08 50.85 11.25
N SER A 706 -25.22 50.99 12.26
CA SER A 706 -23.78 51.18 12.02
C SER A 706 -23.18 50.04 11.20
N LYS A 707 -23.52 48.78 11.53
CA LYS A 707 -23.01 47.61 10.80
C LYS A 707 -23.54 47.53 9.37
N LEU A 708 -24.83 47.79 9.15
CA LEU A 708 -25.43 47.82 7.80
C LEU A 708 -24.87 48.96 6.94
N TYR A 709 -24.65 50.15 7.53
CA TYR A 709 -24.00 51.26 6.82
C TYR A 709 -22.54 50.96 6.47
N ASN A 710 -21.79 50.23 7.30
CA ASN A 710 -20.42 49.83 6.97
C ASN A 710 -20.33 48.97 5.71
N VAL A 711 -21.38 48.19 5.39
CA VAL A 711 -21.47 47.42 4.15
C VAL A 711 -21.71 48.36 2.95
N LEU A 712 -22.65 49.31 3.07
CA LEU A 712 -22.97 50.25 1.97
C LEU A 712 -21.89 51.30 1.70
N LEU A 713 -21.18 51.72 2.76
CA LEU A 713 -20.15 52.75 2.74
C LEU A 713 -18.74 52.16 2.86
N PHE A 714 -18.56 50.92 2.39
CA PHE A 714 -17.26 50.25 2.46
C PHE A 714 -16.17 51.07 1.73
N PRO A 715 -14.98 51.31 2.32
CA PRO A 715 -13.97 52.22 1.78
C PRO A 715 -13.45 51.82 0.38
N ASP A 716 -12.85 52.79 -0.34
CA ASP A 716 -12.05 52.58 -1.56
C ASP A 716 -12.75 51.81 -2.70
N GLY A 717 -13.92 52.29 -3.12
CA GLY A 717 -14.65 51.76 -4.29
C GLY A 717 -15.83 50.85 -3.97
N GLY A 718 -16.13 50.61 -2.68
CA GLY A 718 -17.33 49.90 -2.24
C GLY A 718 -17.16 48.38 -2.03
N TRP A 719 -18.20 47.76 -1.46
CA TRP A 719 -18.21 46.36 -0.99
C TRP A 719 -18.07 45.34 -2.14
N MET A 720 -17.15 44.38 -2.05
CA MET A 720 -16.89 43.39 -3.12
C MET A 720 -16.52 44.02 -4.49
N VAL A 721 -15.81 45.15 -4.46
CA VAL A 721 -15.17 45.74 -5.64
C VAL A 721 -13.67 45.60 -5.50
N ASP A 722 -13.05 44.97 -6.50
CA ASP A 722 -11.62 44.83 -6.59
C ASP A 722 -10.97 45.94 -7.39
N GLN A 723 -9.76 46.27 -6.96
CA GLN A 723 -8.82 47.11 -7.71
C GLN A 723 -7.79 46.26 -8.47
N PHE A 724 -7.79 44.94 -8.25
CA PHE A 724 -7.01 43.93 -8.94
C PHE A 724 -7.83 43.31 -10.08
N GLU A 725 -7.31 43.36 -11.30
CA GLU A 725 -7.89 42.63 -12.43
C GLU A 725 -7.42 41.17 -12.36
N SER A 726 -8.29 40.29 -11.89
CA SER A 726 -8.05 38.85 -11.91
C SER A 726 -8.31 38.28 -13.30
N GLU A 727 -7.48 37.35 -13.77
CA GLU A 727 -7.72 36.57 -15.00
C GLU A 727 -8.90 35.57 -14.84
N GLU A 728 -9.36 35.31 -13.61
CA GLU A 728 -10.46 34.38 -13.32
C GLU A 728 -11.84 35.05 -13.53
N SER A 729 -12.44 34.79 -14.69
CA SER A 729 -13.79 35.27 -15.04
C SER A 729 -14.86 34.87 -14.01
N ASP A 730 -14.78 33.65 -13.47
CA ASP A 730 -15.77 33.11 -12.54
C ASP A 730 -15.82 33.90 -11.22
N ARG A 731 -14.66 34.31 -10.71
CA ARG A 731 -14.56 35.12 -9.49
C ARG A 731 -15.25 36.47 -9.68
N GLN A 732 -14.96 37.17 -10.78
CA GLN A 732 -15.57 38.47 -11.06
C GLN A 732 -17.10 38.36 -11.20
N GLN A 733 -17.59 37.28 -11.83
CA GLN A 733 -19.02 37.00 -11.94
C GLN A 733 -19.66 36.72 -10.57
N GLN A 734 -19.00 35.92 -9.71
CA GLN A 734 -19.47 35.66 -8.35
C GLN A 734 -19.55 36.94 -7.52
N MET A 735 -18.52 37.79 -7.55
CA MET A 735 -18.52 39.07 -6.80
C MET A 735 -19.60 40.02 -7.29
N THR A 736 -19.80 40.11 -8.60
CA THR A 736 -20.88 40.92 -9.19
C THR A 736 -22.26 40.39 -8.79
N SER A 737 -22.44 39.06 -8.80
CA SER A 737 -23.70 38.42 -8.41
C SER A 737 -23.99 38.64 -6.92
N LEU A 738 -22.96 38.54 -6.07
CA LEU A 738 -23.05 38.86 -4.65
C LEU A 738 -23.45 40.31 -4.42
N ARG A 739 -22.83 41.27 -5.14
CA ARG A 739 -23.25 42.69 -5.07
C ARG A 739 -24.72 42.86 -5.43
N LYS A 740 -25.17 42.25 -6.52
CA LYS A 740 -26.56 42.30 -6.99
C LYS A 740 -27.57 41.72 -6.00
N SER A 741 -27.17 40.74 -5.19
CA SER A 741 -28.06 40.13 -4.20
C SER A 741 -28.00 40.85 -2.84
N VAL A 742 -26.79 41.09 -2.33
CA VAL A 742 -26.56 41.57 -0.96
C VAL A 742 -26.87 43.05 -0.78
N ILE A 743 -26.50 43.91 -1.72
CA ILE A 743 -26.72 45.36 -1.58
C ILE A 743 -28.22 45.70 -1.51
N PRO A 744 -29.08 45.18 -2.43
CA PRO A 744 -30.53 45.38 -2.31
C PRO A 744 -31.11 44.81 -1.02
N LYS A 745 -30.64 43.63 -0.58
CA LYS A 745 -31.05 43.02 0.69
C LYS A 745 -30.73 43.94 1.88
N VAL A 746 -29.49 44.39 2.01
CA VAL A 746 -29.04 45.28 3.09
C VAL A 746 -29.82 46.60 3.12
N VAL A 747 -30.09 47.19 1.95
CA VAL A 747 -30.93 48.41 1.86
C VAL A 747 -32.37 48.13 2.30
N SER A 748 -32.93 46.96 1.95
CA SER A 748 -34.26 46.56 2.42
C SER A 748 -34.29 46.30 3.94
N LEU A 749 -33.23 45.74 4.52
CA LEU A 749 -33.09 45.55 5.97
C LEU A 749 -32.99 46.89 6.69
N LEU A 750 -32.18 47.83 6.17
CA LEU A 750 -32.11 49.20 6.70
C LEU A 750 -33.45 49.92 6.61
N TYR A 751 -34.15 49.81 5.48
CA TYR A 751 -35.49 50.37 5.32
C TYR A 751 -36.46 49.81 6.37
N SER A 752 -36.49 48.48 6.55
CA SER A 752 -37.33 47.84 7.56
C SER A 752 -37.00 48.31 8.98
N LEU A 753 -35.71 48.43 9.31
CA LEU A 753 -35.24 48.92 10.61
C LEU A 753 -35.69 50.36 10.88
N HIS A 754 -35.47 51.27 9.94
CA HIS A 754 -35.88 52.68 10.09
C HIS A 754 -37.40 52.87 10.06
N SER A 755 -38.11 52.10 9.23
CA SER A 755 -39.59 52.12 9.20
C SER A 755 -40.19 51.62 10.52
N THR A 756 -39.60 50.60 11.14
CA THR A 756 -40.06 50.07 12.44
C THR A 756 -39.79 51.06 13.59
N MET A 757 -38.77 51.91 13.46
CA MET A 757 -38.46 52.97 14.43
C MET A 757 -39.17 54.30 14.12
N GLU A 758 -40.00 54.36 13.08
CA GLU A 758 -40.69 55.58 12.60
C GLU A 758 -39.72 56.73 12.23
N GLU A 759 -38.47 56.40 11.88
CA GLU A 759 -37.43 57.37 11.53
C GLU A 759 -37.45 57.70 10.02
N HIS A 760 -38.55 58.27 9.55
CA HIS A 760 -38.77 58.50 8.13
C HIS A 760 -37.78 59.48 7.48
N THR A 761 -37.17 60.39 8.25
CA THR A 761 -36.14 61.31 7.75
C THR A 761 -34.83 60.60 7.38
N ASP A 762 -34.48 59.54 8.12
CA ASP A 762 -33.25 58.78 7.87
C ASP A 762 -33.43 57.79 6.71
N ILE A 763 -34.65 57.33 6.45
CA ILE A 763 -34.99 56.55 5.25
C ILE A 763 -34.64 57.33 3.97
N LEU A 764 -34.95 58.63 3.92
CA LEU A 764 -34.65 59.45 2.76
C LEU A 764 -33.15 59.73 2.59
N LYS A 765 -32.36 59.68 3.67
CA LYS A 765 -30.89 59.73 3.57
C LYS A 765 -30.31 58.49 2.90
N ILE A 766 -30.98 57.34 2.97
CA ILE A 766 -30.58 56.13 2.24
C ILE A 766 -30.65 56.37 0.73
N ALA A 767 -31.64 57.12 0.24
CA ALA A 767 -31.74 57.47 -1.19
C ALA A 767 -30.49 58.24 -1.68
N ASN A 768 -29.99 59.18 -0.88
CA ASN A 768 -28.75 59.91 -1.18
C ASN A 768 -27.52 58.98 -1.21
N ILE A 769 -27.48 57.97 -0.34
CA ILE A 769 -26.38 56.99 -0.30
C ILE A 769 -26.42 56.07 -1.53
N VAL A 770 -27.62 55.63 -1.96
CA VAL A 770 -27.78 54.75 -3.13
C VAL A 770 -27.40 55.47 -4.43
N VAL A 771 -27.77 56.75 -4.56
CA VAL A 771 -27.51 57.58 -5.76
C VAL A 771 -26.09 58.17 -5.77
N SER A 772 -25.36 58.11 -4.66
CA SER A 772 -24.01 58.67 -4.55
C SER A 772 -23.07 58.14 -5.64
N GLU A 773 -22.44 59.07 -6.37
CA GLU A 773 -21.42 58.76 -7.38
C GLU A 773 -20.15 58.15 -6.79
N GLN A 774 -19.96 58.27 -5.47
CA GLN A 774 -18.79 57.73 -4.79
C GLN A 774 -18.80 56.19 -4.75
N ASN A 775 -19.96 55.58 -4.53
CA ASN A 775 -20.10 54.12 -4.38
C ASN A 775 -20.92 53.48 -5.51
N GLN A 776 -21.62 54.29 -6.32
CA GLN A 776 -22.40 53.89 -7.51
C GLN A 776 -23.34 52.70 -7.27
N LEU A 777 -23.97 52.64 -6.08
CA LEU A 777 -24.80 51.52 -5.67
C LEU A 777 -26.03 51.35 -6.59
N TYR A 778 -26.54 52.44 -7.18
CA TYR A 778 -27.64 52.42 -8.14
C TYR A 778 -27.41 51.50 -9.35
N LYS A 779 -26.16 51.27 -9.77
CA LYS A 779 -25.83 50.40 -10.92
C LYS A 779 -26.05 48.90 -10.64
N VAL A 780 -26.20 48.54 -9.36
CA VAL A 780 -26.35 47.16 -8.91
C VAL A 780 -27.80 46.69 -9.05
N TYR A 781 -28.76 47.61 -9.02
CA TYR A 781 -30.18 47.32 -9.06
C TYR A 781 -30.67 47.09 -10.50
N SER A 782 -31.68 46.23 -10.65
CA SER A 782 -32.52 46.19 -11.84
C SER A 782 -33.52 47.34 -11.86
N GLN A 783 -34.10 47.62 -13.02
CA GLN A 783 -35.09 48.70 -13.17
C GLN A 783 -36.31 48.50 -12.27
N SER A 784 -36.80 47.26 -12.11
CA SER A 784 -37.92 46.95 -11.23
C SER A 784 -37.59 47.12 -9.75
N GLU A 785 -36.39 46.72 -9.30
CA GLU A 785 -35.99 46.88 -7.90
C GLU A 785 -35.79 48.35 -7.52
N LEU A 786 -35.35 49.19 -8.48
CA LEU A 786 -35.29 50.64 -8.29
C LEU A 786 -36.68 51.25 -8.16
N GLU A 787 -37.64 50.80 -8.99
CA GLU A 787 -39.03 51.25 -8.90
C GLU A 787 -39.65 50.91 -7.53
N ASP A 788 -39.44 49.68 -7.06
CA ASP A 788 -39.88 49.24 -5.72
C ASP A 788 -39.24 50.06 -4.60
N LEU A 789 -37.94 50.37 -4.72
CA LEU A 789 -37.23 51.19 -3.73
C LEU A 789 -37.75 52.64 -3.73
N LEU A 790 -38.05 53.21 -4.90
CA LEU A 790 -38.64 54.54 -5.02
C LEU A 790 -40.04 54.60 -4.43
N ASN A 791 -40.86 53.56 -4.63
CA ASN A 791 -42.18 53.45 -3.99
C ASN A 791 -42.06 53.44 -2.46
N LYS A 792 -41.12 52.67 -1.90
CA LYS A 792 -40.83 52.65 -0.45
C LYS A 792 -40.41 54.04 0.08
N PHE A 793 -39.62 54.79 -0.68
CA PHE A 793 -39.26 56.17 -0.31
C PHE A 793 -40.45 57.13 -0.43
N ALA A 794 -41.32 56.97 -1.43
CA ALA A 794 -42.54 57.75 -1.59
C ALA A 794 -43.55 57.51 -0.45
N ASP A 795 -43.67 56.26 0.03
CA ASP A 795 -44.49 55.91 1.19
C ASP A 795 -43.98 56.63 2.45
N SER A 796 -42.66 56.61 2.69
CA SER A 796 -42.05 57.30 3.83
C SER A 796 -42.18 58.83 3.74
N SER A 797 -42.11 59.39 2.54
CA SER A 797 -42.35 60.82 2.28
C SER A 797 -43.82 61.20 2.55
N SER A 798 -44.76 60.31 2.21
CA SER A 798 -46.19 60.49 2.49
C SER A 798 -46.49 60.44 4.00
N GLU A 799 -45.83 59.58 4.76
CA GLU A 799 -45.94 59.56 6.23
C GLU A 799 -45.37 60.83 6.87
N LEU A 800 -44.23 61.35 6.39
CA LEU A 800 -43.69 62.65 6.85
C LEU A 800 -44.66 63.80 6.62
N LEU A 801 -45.35 63.80 5.48
CA LEU A 801 -46.41 64.78 5.17
C LEU A 801 -47.61 64.65 6.12
N LYS A 802 -48.02 63.44 6.47
CA LYS A 802 -49.09 63.20 7.48
C LYS A 802 -48.67 63.68 8.87
N MET A 803 -47.39 63.58 9.20
CA MET A 803 -46.81 64.11 10.45
C MET A 803 -46.59 65.64 10.43
N GLY A 804 -46.96 66.33 9.35
CA GLY A 804 -46.87 67.79 9.23
C GLY A 804 -45.46 68.33 8.91
N SER A 805 -44.53 67.47 8.50
CA SER A 805 -43.18 67.83 8.05
C SER A 805 -43.12 67.99 6.52
N GLU A 806 -42.07 68.63 6.00
CA GLU A 806 -41.86 68.66 4.54
C GLU A 806 -41.62 67.24 3.98
N PRO A 807 -41.94 66.98 2.69
CA PRO A 807 -41.78 65.67 2.05
C PRO A 807 -40.38 65.07 2.15
N TRP A 808 -39.35 65.91 2.34
CA TRP A 808 -37.95 65.53 2.40
C TRP A 808 -37.35 65.57 3.81
N GLY A 809 -38.18 65.78 4.84
CA GLY A 809 -37.74 65.77 6.23
C GLY A 809 -36.99 67.02 6.70
N PHE A 810 -37.00 68.11 5.91
CA PHE A 810 -36.53 69.41 6.37
C PHE A 810 -37.57 70.05 7.30
N SER A 811 -37.09 70.73 8.35
CA SER A 811 -37.97 71.54 9.21
C SER A 811 -38.67 72.59 8.34
N SER A 812 -40.00 72.59 8.33
CA SER A 812 -40.79 73.60 7.63
C SER A 812 -40.26 74.97 8.04
N ARG A 813 -39.73 75.72 7.05
CA ARG A 813 -39.28 77.09 7.32
C ARG A 813 -40.51 77.88 7.77
N SER A 814 -40.48 78.32 9.04
CA SER A 814 -41.39 79.32 9.60
C SER A 814 -41.42 80.59 8.76
#